data_AF-A0A7V3FT39-F1
#
_entry.id   AF-A0A7V3FT39-F1
#
_cell.length_a   1.000
_cell.length_b   1.000
_cell.length_c   1.000
_cell.angle_alpha   90.00
_cell.angle_beta   90.00
_cell.angle_gamma   90.00
#
_symmetry.space_group_name_H-M   'P 1'
#
loop_
_entity.id
_entity.type
_entity.pdbx_description
1 polymer ?
#
loop_
_entity_poly.entity_id
_entity_poly.type
_entity_poly.pdbx_seq_one_letter_code
_entity_poly.pdbx_strand_id
1 'polypeptide(L)'
;MRASVTFLAVLLLCMTLPLAAGALGISGTVTDASTTDPLSGVMVDVFEFDVPSGEWIATEFASTDASGAYTIAGLGAGSYRVGFNAFGDAAARSRAYWQAKTDLASADTIALAGDVAGIDATLTALPLSLEGTVTAQGSGEPLADIVATLWREVAGQWEIEATAFTDIDGVYRFYGLDAGPFRVGFSDPFGVYADEYYDDEPLIADGADVAVPAAGVSAQLSAGVPAASGKVVRAVGGEPIPGCVVTAYRFDTVDQDWVAIEDTTTVADGSWTMYGLGNEEWRFGVVDPSTIHAPRFYDGQATVETADSVLTTAGLTASGIDIGLFAQIPSLSGSVEDSVTAAPIGTCEVEIYRFDAGSGQWVSHLTTSTTSDGHWQVFGLYDGSWRVGFNRGSISNPDYFEQFFSQTRDIAEAQTVNTLTNTELSGIGVRMVPRPPSIEGTVTRAIDSSALAGIRVTASRLGFPPATQTTVTAADGSYRLKVLPDGDYHVVFEDPTSVGGVYPYRTQYFDGRADETSADAVSVVESASARADAVLVIDEPFAPRTRFIGVASALRQTQVSVVATEPAEESGIRELNVRLDAGATQTVTPGAPGTEASATLTITGYWVHTVRYSAVDLAGNVTPAETATVTLTPPPVTRVAGSDRYAVAAAIARGDNPGWSGVTDVVLASGEDRAAADPLAAAGLCWAYGSPGKPAPLLLTGSASVASNTEQAIAEMVSRNTTVTLHVVGGTVSVPAARIAEIRAAVASRLGISAAQATARVRFERLLATGSRYDMAAAIAARMVQMRGSEATASVMLANGAEAARFYDALAVTPISARTGAPVLLVSANSVSAATVDALEMMGTPGSSRYVAGGPASVSAAVMKRLSVPAGNRMSGPDRYSTAVAVANRAIGEGWLDARNIGIAARVPDALTGGVSIGGDGGVVLFTDSRSLSAPTAAFLGSAYDDVERCVVFGGTSSVSPAVFDQIVSALD
;
A
#
# COMPACT_ATOMS: atom_id res chain seq x y z
N MET A 1 -9.88 -17.99 -66.88
CA MET A 1 -10.35 -16.71 -66.29
C MET A 1 -11.36 -17.03 -65.19
N ARG A 2 -11.04 -16.58 -63.96
CA ARG A 2 -11.91 -16.24 -62.81
C ARG A 2 -13.00 -17.22 -62.33
N ALA A 3 -12.70 -17.84 -61.18
CA ALA A 3 -13.44 -17.91 -59.91
C ALA A 3 -14.96 -17.68 -59.87
N SER A 4 -15.67 -18.53 -59.11
CA SER A 4 -16.34 -18.12 -57.86
C SER A 4 -16.90 -19.32 -57.07
N VAL A 5 -16.70 -19.25 -55.75
CA VAL A 5 -17.13 -20.12 -54.65
C VAL A 5 -18.48 -19.61 -54.10
N THR A 6 -19.41 -20.47 -53.66
CA THR A 6 -20.30 -20.19 -52.50
C THR A 6 -20.86 -21.49 -51.88
N PHE A 7 -21.03 -21.41 -50.56
CA PHE A 7 -21.16 -22.40 -49.49
C PHE A 7 -22.48 -23.20 -49.40
N LEU A 8 -22.36 -24.37 -48.77
CA LEU A 8 -23.38 -25.33 -48.37
C LEU A 8 -23.82 -25.07 -46.90
N ALA A 9 -25.12 -25.09 -46.64
CA ALA A 9 -25.71 -25.07 -45.30
C ALA A 9 -25.93 -26.49 -44.77
N VAL A 10 -25.52 -26.79 -43.53
CA VAL A 10 -25.87 -28.04 -42.83
C VAL A 10 -26.46 -27.76 -41.45
N LEU A 11 -27.73 -28.13 -41.37
CA LEU A 11 -28.57 -28.63 -40.29
C LEU A 11 -27.99 -28.69 -38.85
N LEU A 12 -28.75 -28.03 -37.97
CA LEU A 12 -28.69 -28.02 -36.51
C LEU A 12 -28.93 -29.43 -35.92
N LEU A 13 -27.92 -30.03 -35.27
CA LEU A 13 -28.09 -31.20 -34.40
C LEU A 13 -27.99 -30.72 -32.95
N CYS A 14 -29.09 -30.92 -32.21
CA CYS A 14 -29.22 -30.63 -30.79
C CYS A 14 -28.29 -31.56 -30.00
N MET A 15 -27.11 -31.07 -29.61
CA MET A 15 -26.32 -31.70 -28.55
C MET A 15 -26.93 -31.31 -27.22
N THR A 16 -27.54 -32.28 -26.55
CA THR A 16 -27.77 -32.25 -25.11
C THR A 16 -26.42 -32.05 -24.42
N LEU A 17 -26.23 -30.89 -23.79
CA LEU A 17 -25.14 -30.67 -22.84
C LEU A 17 -25.17 -31.80 -21.79
N PRO A 18 -24.03 -32.41 -21.43
CA PRO A 18 -24.01 -33.28 -20.27
C PRO A 18 -24.43 -32.44 -19.06
N LEU A 19 -25.46 -32.93 -18.38
CA LEU A 19 -25.82 -32.56 -17.02
C LEU A 19 -24.54 -32.55 -16.17
N ALA A 20 -24.33 -31.51 -15.36
CA ALA A 20 -23.22 -31.42 -14.42
C ALA A 20 -23.14 -32.72 -13.59
N ALA A 21 -22.19 -33.59 -13.93
CA ALA A 21 -21.80 -34.70 -13.07
C ALA A 21 -21.20 -34.05 -11.80
N GLY A 22 -21.67 -34.48 -10.63
CA GLY A 22 -21.11 -33.99 -9.36
C GLY A 22 -19.60 -34.17 -9.37
N ALA A 23 -18.87 -33.17 -8.89
CA ALA A 23 -17.43 -33.28 -8.64
C ALA A 23 -17.20 -34.47 -7.70
N LEU A 24 -16.53 -35.51 -8.18
CA LEU A 24 -16.18 -36.70 -7.40
C LEU A 24 -14.80 -36.50 -6.77
N GLY A 25 -14.50 -37.26 -5.73
CA GLY A 25 -13.23 -37.21 -5.03
C GLY A 25 -12.63 -38.56 -4.68
N ILE A 26 -11.31 -38.55 -4.51
CA ILE A 26 -10.50 -39.67 -4.01
C ILE A 26 -9.84 -39.23 -2.71
N SER A 27 -9.91 -40.06 -1.67
CA SER A 27 -9.29 -39.78 -0.36
C SER A 27 -8.64 -41.01 0.26
N GLY A 28 -7.65 -40.76 1.12
CA GLY A 28 -6.91 -41.80 1.82
C GLY A 28 -5.90 -41.20 2.80
N THR A 29 -5.05 -42.08 3.33
CA THR A 29 -3.98 -41.77 4.28
C THR A 29 -2.66 -42.38 3.85
N VAL A 30 -1.55 -41.70 4.16
CA VAL A 30 -0.20 -42.20 3.90
C VAL A 30 0.57 -42.33 5.20
N THR A 31 1.17 -43.50 5.42
CA THR A 31 1.89 -43.83 6.66
C THR A 31 3.28 -44.40 6.40
N ASP A 32 4.13 -44.36 7.42
CA ASP A 32 5.44 -45.01 7.45
C ASP A 32 5.29 -46.53 7.49
N ALA A 33 5.92 -47.25 6.58
CA ALA A 33 5.84 -48.71 6.53
C ALA A 33 6.45 -49.41 7.77
N SER A 34 7.38 -48.75 8.47
CA SER A 34 8.09 -49.29 9.62
C SER A 34 7.52 -48.81 10.96
N THR A 35 7.16 -47.54 11.07
CA THR A 35 6.67 -46.96 12.34
C THR A 35 5.16 -46.83 12.39
N THR A 36 4.46 -46.96 11.25
CA THR A 36 3.02 -46.68 11.07
C THR A 36 2.62 -45.22 11.32
N ASP A 37 3.59 -44.33 11.52
CA ASP A 37 3.33 -42.91 11.73
C ASP A 37 2.77 -42.25 10.46
N PRO A 38 1.83 -41.29 10.59
CA PRO A 38 1.33 -40.55 9.45
C PRO A 38 2.41 -39.70 8.77
N LEU A 39 2.38 -39.64 7.44
CA LEU A 39 3.35 -38.89 6.64
C LEU A 39 2.72 -37.64 6.05
N SER A 40 3.20 -36.48 6.48
CA SER A 40 2.81 -35.17 5.95
C SER A 40 3.64 -34.78 4.74
N GLY A 41 3.06 -34.02 3.81
CA GLY A 41 3.77 -33.47 2.65
C GLY A 41 4.06 -34.50 1.56
N VAL A 42 3.48 -35.70 1.63
CA VAL A 42 3.53 -36.67 0.53
C VAL A 42 2.63 -36.16 -0.58
N MET A 43 3.19 -35.99 -1.78
CA MET A 43 2.44 -35.67 -2.98
C MET A 43 1.70 -36.92 -3.46
N VAL A 44 0.40 -36.78 -3.67
CA VAL A 44 -0.48 -37.82 -4.17
C VAL A 44 -0.99 -37.39 -5.54
N ASP A 45 -0.56 -38.10 -6.58
CA ASP A 45 -0.91 -37.81 -7.97
C ASP A 45 -2.03 -38.74 -8.43
N VAL A 46 -3.02 -38.17 -9.12
CA VAL A 46 -4.07 -38.91 -9.82
C VAL A 46 -3.79 -38.87 -11.32
N PHE A 47 -3.69 -40.05 -11.92
CA PHE A 47 -3.44 -40.24 -13.33
C PHE A 47 -4.72 -40.66 -14.04
N GLU A 48 -5.05 -39.99 -15.14
CA GLU A 48 -6.13 -40.37 -16.05
C GLU A 48 -5.55 -40.99 -17.32
N PHE A 49 -6.23 -41.98 -17.89
CA PHE A 49 -5.78 -42.60 -19.13
C PHE A 49 -6.14 -41.72 -20.35
N ASP A 50 -5.14 -41.19 -21.02
CA ASP A 50 -5.31 -40.41 -22.24
C ASP A 50 -5.36 -41.32 -23.46
N VAL A 51 -6.55 -41.46 -24.06
CA VAL A 51 -6.80 -42.37 -25.19
C VAL A 51 -5.98 -42.02 -26.45
N PRO A 52 -5.76 -40.75 -26.82
CA PRO A 52 -4.93 -40.37 -27.96
C PRO A 52 -3.45 -40.76 -27.84
N SER A 53 -2.82 -40.53 -26.68
CA SER A 53 -1.41 -40.88 -26.45
C SER A 53 -1.22 -42.34 -26.03
N GLY A 54 -2.25 -42.98 -25.47
CA GLY A 54 -2.16 -44.32 -24.89
C GLY A 54 -1.41 -44.34 -23.55
N GLU A 55 -1.22 -43.19 -22.92
CA GLU A 55 -0.45 -43.02 -21.69
C GLU A 55 -1.34 -42.62 -20.49
N TRP A 56 -0.82 -42.83 -19.29
CA TRP A 56 -1.44 -42.35 -18.06
C TRP A 56 -0.85 -40.98 -17.71
N ILE A 57 -1.67 -39.93 -17.76
CA ILE A 57 -1.24 -38.54 -17.56
C ILE A 57 -1.69 -38.06 -16.19
N ALA A 58 -0.80 -37.43 -15.43
CA ALA A 58 -1.15 -36.80 -14.16
C ALA A 58 -2.12 -35.64 -14.42
N THR A 59 -3.26 -35.64 -13.75
CA THR A 59 -4.36 -34.69 -14.00
C THR A 59 -4.69 -33.83 -12.78
N GLU A 60 -4.53 -34.39 -11.59
CA GLU A 60 -4.73 -33.69 -10.32
C GLU A 60 -3.76 -34.21 -9.27
N PHE A 61 -3.50 -33.40 -8.24
CA PHE A 61 -2.65 -33.80 -7.12
C PHE A 61 -3.15 -33.20 -5.80
N ALA A 62 -2.75 -33.81 -4.69
CA ALA A 62 -2.87 -33.23 -3.36
C ALA A 62 -1.64 -33.58 -2.52
N SER A 63 -1.38 -32.81 -1.47
CA SER A 63 -0.39 -33.19 -0.46
C SER A 63 -1.08 -33.70 0.79
N THR A 64 -0.49 -34.69 1.44
CA THR A 64 -0.97 -35.16 2.74
C THR A 64 -0.78 -34.11 3.82
N ASP A 65 -1.75 -33.99 4.74
CA ASP A 65 -1.66 -33.12 5.91
C ASP A 65 -0.83 -33.75 7.05
N ALA A 66 -0.76 -33.09 8.20
CA ALA A 66 -0.01 -33.55 9.38
C ALA A 66 -0.52 -34.89 9.95
N SER A 67 -1.74 -35.30 9.62
CA SER A 67 -2.33 -36.60 9.97
C SER A 67 -2.12 -37.67 8.89
N GLY A 68 -1.38 -37.34 7.84
CA GLY A 68 -1.15 -38.22 6.69
C GLY A 68 -2.35 -38.31 5.75
N ALA A 69 -3.43 -37.58 6.00
CA ALA A 69 -4.65 -37.64 5.22
C ALA A 69 -4.56 -36.75 3.98
N TYR A 70 -5.19 -37.16 2.89
CA TYR A 70 -5.33 -36.35 1.68
C TYR A 70 -6.73 -36.49 1.08
N THR A 71 -7.12 -35.50 0.29
CA THR A 71 -8.36 -35.54 -0.50
C THR A 71 -8.13 -34.78 -1.80
N ILE A 72 -8.41 -35.45 -2.92
CA ILE A 72 -8.42 -34.87 -4.27
C ILE A 72 -9.88 -34.80 -4.69
N ALA A 73 -10.37 -33.60 -5.00
CA ALA A 73 -11.75 -33.34 -5.37
C ALA A 73 -11.82 -32.72 -6.77
N GLY A 74 -12.99 -32.78 -7.41
CA GLY A 74 -13.18 -32.20 -8.75
C GLY A 74 -12.97 -33.17 -9.90
N LEU A 75 -12.79 -34.46 -9.61
CA LEU A 75 -12.59 -35.48 -10.62
C LEU A 75 -13.91 -35.82 -11.33
N GLY A 76 -13.81 -36.08 -12.63
CA GLY A 76 -14.91 -36.60 -13.43
C GLY A 76 -15.16 -38.08 -13.17
N ALA A 77 -16.28 -38.61 -13.66
CA ALA A 77 -16.45 -40.06 -13.69
C ALA A 77 -15.47 -40.65 -14.73
N GLY A 78 -14.61 -41.57 -14.31
CA GLY A 78 -13.46 -41.97 -15.12
C GLY A 78 -12.67 -43.13 -14.53
N SER A 79 -11.59 -43.50 -15.21
CA SER A 79 -10.64 -44.53 -14.77
C SER A 79 -9.34 -43.87 -14.35
N TYR A 80 -8.96 -44.04 -13.09
CA TYR A 80 -7.82 -43.35 -12.49
C TYR A 80 -6.82 -44.32 -11.90
N ARG A 81 -5.55 -43.93 -11.84
CA ARG A 81 -4.50 -44.57 -11.04
C ARG A 81 -3.95 -43.55 -10.05
N VAL A 82 -3.49 -44.00 -8.89
CA VAL A 82 -3.01 -43.11 -7.83
C VAL A 82 -1.58 -43.45 -7.47
N GLY A 83 -0.71 -42.44 -7.52
CA GLY A 83 0.69 -42.51 -7.13
C GLY A 83 0.97 -41.68 -5.89
N PHE A 84 1.94 -42.11 -5.10
CA PHE A 84 2.37 -41.49 -3.85
C PHE A 84 3.87 -41.23 -3.91
N ASN A 85 4.26 -39.97 -3.71
CA ASN A 85 5.65 -39.55 -3.82
C ASN A 85 6.01 -38.56 -2.70
N ALA A 86 7.03 -38.90 -1.92
CA ALA A 86 7.55 -38.06 -0.85
C ALA A 86 8.80 -37.33 -1.35
N PHE A 87 8.63 -36.08 -1.79
CA PHE A 87 9.76 -35.22 -2.16
C PHE A 87 10.34 -34.54 -0.92
N GLY A 88 11.67 -34.53 -0.77
CA GLY A 88 12.38 -33.78 0.26
C GLY A 88 13.41 -34.61 1.05
N ASP A 89 14.60 -34.04 1.20
CA ASP A 89 15.83 -34.68 1.71
C ASP A 89 15.79 -35.21 3.16
N ALA A 90 14.74 -34.91 3.95
CA ALA A 90 14.66 -35.40 5.33
C ALA A 90 14.09 -36.83 5.45
N ALA A 91 13.43 -37.36 4.41
CA ALA A 91 12.95 -38.73 4.41
C ALA A 91 12.69 -39.21 2.98
N ALA A 92 13.71 -39.39 2.15
CA ALA A 92 13.52 -40.08 0.88
C ALA A 92 12.86 -41.45 1.12
N ARG A 93 11.69 -41.66 0.52
CA ARG A 93 10.90 -42.87 0.69
C ARG A 93 10.61 -43.50 -0.65
N SER A 94 10.38 -44.81 -0.64
CA SER A 94 9.94 -45.55 -1.82
C SER A 94 8.73 -44.87 -2.45
N ARG A 95 8.78 -44.57 -3.75
CA ARG A 95 7.57 -44.24 -4.53
C ARG A 95 6.65 -45.46 -4.51
N ALA A 96 5.36 -45.23 -4.33
CA ALA A 96 4.36 -46.29 -4.36
C ALA A 96 3.17 -45.86 -5.21
N TYR A 97 2.42 -46.84 -5.68
CA TYR A 97 1.12 -46.66 -6.27
C TYR A 97 0.12 -47.50 -5.50
N TRP A 98 -1.16 -47.14 -5.58
CA TRP A 98 -2.21 -47.77 -4.78
C TRP A 98 -2.17 -49.30 -4.87
N GLN A 99 -2.44 -49.97 -3.74
CA GLN A 99 -2.22 -51.41 -3.51
C GLN A 99 -0.73 -51.84 -3.52
N ALA A 100 0.16 -50.97 -3.02
CA ALA A 100 1.59 -51.23 -2.86
C ALA A 100 2.29 -51.63 -4.18
N LYS A 101 1.83 -51.07 -5.30
CA LYS A 101 2.45 -51.27 -6.61
C LYS A 101 3.66 -50.36 -6.75
N THR A 102 4.67 -50.78 -7.49
CA THR A 102 5.97 -50.08 -7.57
C THR A 102 6.08 -49.17 -8.80
N ASP A 103 5.18 -49.30 -9.77
CA ASP A 103 5.20 -48.54 -11.01
C ASP A 103 3.78 -48.22 -11.50
N LEU A 104 3.67 -47.13 -12.27
CA LEU A 104 2.38 -46.65 -12.78
C LEU A 104 1.74 -47.62 -13.77
N ALA A 105 2.53 -48.39 -14.52
CA ALA A 105 2.03 -49.29 -15.54
C ALA A 105 1.32 -50.51 -14.91
N SER A 106 1.83 -51.02 -13.79
CA SER A 106 1.26 -52.12 -13.01
C SER A 106 0.24 -51.68 -11.94
N ALA A 107 0.06 -50.38 -11.74
CA ALA A 107 -0.88 -49.83 -10.76
C ALA A 107 -2.34 -50.25 -11.04
N ASP A 108 -3.10 -50.51 -9.98
CA ASP A 108 -4.51 -50.89 -10.11
C ASP A 108 -5.37 -49.66 -10.45
N THR A 109 -6.35 -49.86 -11.34
CA THR A 109 -7.23 -48.79 -11.82
C THR A 109 -8.47 -48.66 -10.95
N ILE A 110 -8.77 -47.43 -10.52
CA ILE A 110 -9.97 -47.02 -9.80
C ILE A 110 -11.01 -46.57 -10.82
N ALA A 111 -12.15 -47.25 -10.87
CA ALA A 111 -13.31 -46.79 -11.61
C ALA A 111 -14.13 -45.82 -10.74
N LEU A 112 -14.02 -44.52 -11.01
CA LEU A 112 -14.66 -43.47 -10.24
C LEU A 112 -16.09 -43.22 -10.78
N ALA A 113 -17.08 -43.70 -10.03
CA ALA A 113 -18.51 -43.46 -10.29
C ALA A 113 -19.24 -42.74 -9.13
N GLY A 114 -18.49 -42.46 -8.05
CA GLY A 114 -18.86 -41.77 -6.82
C GLY A 114 -17.58 -41.43 -6.04
N ASP A 115 -17.68 -40.75 -4.89
CA ASP A 115 -16.52 -40.53 -4.03
C ASP A 115 -15.93 -41.86 -3.54
N VAL A 116 -14.60 -42.00 -3.61
CA VAL A 116 -13.89 -43.20 -3.19
C VAL A 116 -12.90 -42.85 -2.09
N ALA A 117 -13.03 -43.52 -0.94
CA ALA A 117 -12.15 -43.36 0.22
C ALA A 117 -11.37 -44.66 0.50
N GLY A 118 -10.32 -44.57 1.33
CA GLY A 118 -9.47 -45.72 1.69
C GLY A 118 -8.43 -46.04 0.61
N ILE A 119 -8.04 -45.04 -0.18
CA ILE A 119 -6.93 -45.14 -1.12
C ILE A 119 -5.63 -44.88 -0.34
N ASP A 120 -5.31 -45.79 0.57
CA ASP A 120 -4.19 -45.62 1.50
C ASP A 120 -2.86 -46.11 0.90
N ALA A 121 -1.75 -45.60 1.44
CA ALA A 121 -0.40 -46.07 1.10
C ALA A 121 0.53 -46.14 2.32
N THR A 122 1.49 -47.05 2.26
CA THR A 122 2.59 -47.16 3.21
C THR A 122 3.91 -46.95 2.47
N LEU A 123 4.73 -45.98 2.89
CA LEU A 123 6.01 -45.69 2.24
C LEU A 123 7.18 -46.12 3.13
N THR A 124 8.15 -46.82 2.52
CA THR A 124 9.35 -47.32 3.21
C THR A 124 10.47 -46.29 3.11
N ALA A 125 11.12 -45.97 4.22
CA ALA A 125 12.31 -45.12 4.21
C ALA A 125 13.46 -45.79 3.44
N LEU A 126 14.08 -45.06 2.53
CA LEU A 126 15.23 -45.55 1.77
C LEU A 126 16.52 -45.18 2.51
N PRO A 127 17.51 -46.09 2.60
CA PRO A 127 18.80 -45.77 3.20
C PRO A 127 19.52 -44.70 2.35
N LEU A 128 20.27 -43.81 3.01
CA LEU A 128 21.20 -42.91 2.31
C LEU A 128 22.27 -43.74 1.62
N SER A 129 22.39 -43.57 0.31
CA SER A 129 23.31 -44.31 -0.53
C SER A 129 24.50 -43.45 -0.95
N LEU A 130 24.31 -42.17 -1.27
CA LEU A 130 25.40 -41.28 -1.68
C LEU A 130 25.15 -39.85 -1.19
N GLU A 131 26.17 -39.20 -0.65
CA GLU A 131 26.13 -37.78 -0.26
C GLU A 131 27.41 -37.05 -0.71
N GLY A 132 27.25 -35.78 -1.11
CA GLY A 132 28.35 -34.88 -1.42
C GLY A 132 27.96 -33.41 -1.34
N THR A 133 28.92 -32.53 -1.57
CA THR A 133 28.72 -31.08 -1.54
C THR A 133 29.23 -30.42 -2.81
N VAL A 134 28.53 -29.41 -3.31
CA VAL A 134 28.97 -28.59 -4.43
C VAL A 134 29.28 -27.18 -3.94
N THR A 135 30.45 -26.66 -4.29
CA THR A 135 30.90 -25.32 -3.92
C THR A 135 31.39 -24.55 -5.14
N ALA A 136 31.44 -23.23 -5.07
CA ALA A 136 32.08 -22.40 -6.07
C ALA A 136 33.60 -22.53 -5.99
N GLN A 137 34.24 -22.79 -7.14
CA GLN A 137 35.70 -22.84 -7.21
C GLN A 137 36.31 -21.47 -6.84
N GLY A 138 37.35 -21.48 -6.02
CA GLY A 138 38.06 -20.28 -5.58
C GLY A 138 37.47 -19.64 -4.32
N SER A 139 36.17 -19.33 -4.26
CA SER A 139 35.54 -18.77 -3.05
C SER A 139 35.23 -19.84 -2.00
N GLY A 140 34.90 -21.06 -2.43
CA GLY A 140 34.48 -22.16 -1.55
C GLY A 140 33.06 -22.02 -1.00
N GLU A 141 32.29 -21.05 -1.47
CA GLU A 141 30.89 -20.87 -1.06
C GLU A 141 30.03 -22.06 -1.52
N PRO A 142 29.11 -22.57 -0.68
CA PRO A 142 28.19 -23.63 -1.08
C PRO A 142 27.23 -23.18 -2.19
N LEU A 143 26.98 -24.07 -3.15
CA LEU A 143 26.09 -23.80 -4.29
C LEU A 143 24.79 -24.58 -4.15
N ALA A 144 23.69 -23.84 -3.97
CA ALA A 144 22.33 -24.38 -3.97
C ALA A 144 21.80 -24.56 -5.39
N ASP A 145 20.79 -25.41 -5.55
CA ASP A 145 20.05 -25.65 -6.80
C ASP A 145 20.90 -26.21 -7.97
N ILE A 146 22.11 -26.69 -7.69
CA ILE A 146 22.91 -27.46 -8.64
C ILE A 146 22.31 -28.85 -8.79
N VAL A 147 22.18 -29.31 -10.03
CA VAL A 147 21.69 -30.65 -10.32
C VAL A 147 22.87 -31.62 -10.27
N ALA A 148 22.91 -32.46 -9.24
CA ALA A 148 23.73 -33.65 -9.21
C ALA A 148 22.99 -34.79 -9.94
N THR A 149 23.61 -35.34 -10.98
CA THR A 149 23.08 -36.44 -11.79
C THR A 149 23.94 -37.68 -11.61
N LEU A 150 23.35 -38.78 -11.18
CA LEU A 150 24.00 -40.08 -11.07
C LEU A 150 23.78 -40.89 -12.34
N TRP A 151 24.86 -41.41 -12.91
CA TRP A 151 24.87 -42.18 -14.16
C TRP A 151 25.34 -43.60 -13.93
N ARG A 152 24.68 -44.57 -14.57
CA ARG A 152 25.08 -45.98 -14.62
C ARG A 152 25.40 -46.39 -16.05
N GLU A 153 26.45 -47.17 -16.23
CA GLU A 153 26.76 -47.75 -17.54
C GLU A 153 25.90 -49.01 -17.78
N VAL A 154 25.11 -48.99 -18.85
CA VAL A 154 24.29 -50.11 -19.32
C VAL A 154 24.64 -50.40 -20.78
N ALA A 155 25.15 -51.61 -21.05
CA ALA A 155 25.52 -52.06 -22.40
C ALA A 155 26.44 -51.10 -23.18
N GLY A 156 27.36 -50.40 -22.50
CA GLY A 156 28.30 -49.46 -23.12
C GLY A 156 27.75 -48.06 -23.35
N GLN A 157 26.60 -47.70 -22.77
CA GLN A 157 26.02 -46.36 -22.78
C GLN A 157 25.78 -45.90 -21.34
N TRP A 158 25.92 -44.60 -21.09
CA TRP A 158 25.60 -44.00 -19.80
C TRP A 158 24.12 -43.63 -19.75
N GLU A 159 23.41 -44.16 -18.77
CA GLU A 159 22.00 -43.88 -18.50
C GLU A 159 21.87 -43.16 -17.16
N ILE A 160 20.94 -42.20 -17.06
CA ILE A 160 20.66 -41.50 -15.80
C ILE A 160 19.96 -42.47 -14.85
N GLU A 161 20.58 -42.74 -13.70
CA GLU A 161 20.01 -43.54 -12.62
C GLU A 161 19.14 -42.66 -11.71
N ALA A 162 19.63 -41.49 -11.33
CA ALA A 162 18.95 -40.58 -10.40
C ALA A 162 19.43 -39.13 -10.55
N THR A 163 18.62 -38.17 -10.12
CA THR A 163 18.99 -36.75 -10.00
C THR A 163 18.64 -36.22 -8.61
N ALA A 164 19.45 -35.30 -8.10
CA ALA A 164 19.25 -34.59 -6.85
C ALA A 164 19.65 -33.12 -7.03
N PHE A 165 18.99 -32.21 -6.30
CA PHE A 165 19.40 -30.81 -6.23
C PHE A 165 20.23 -30.60 -4.97
N THR A 166 21.22 -29.72 -5.04
CA THR A 166 21.92 -29.28 -3.84
C THR A 166 21.04 -28.34 -3.00
N ASP A 167 21.09 -28.51 -1.68
CA ASP A 167 20.45 -27.60 -0.72
C ASP A 167 21.26 -26.31 -0.53
N ILE A 168 20.80 -25.44 0.38
CA ILE A 168 21.46 -24.14 0.65
C ILE A 168 22.89 -24.27 1.20
N ASP A 169 23.21 -25.42 1.80
CA ASP A 169 24.55 -25.72 2.29
C ASP A 169 25.39 -26.43 1.20
N GLY A 170 24.87 -26.48 -0.02
CA GLY A 170 25.49 -27.10 -1.19
C GLY A 170 25.41 -28.62 -1.17
N VAL A 171 24.63 -29.23 -0.27
CA VAL A 171 24.62 -30.68 -0.05
C VAL A 171 23.60 -31.34 -0.95
N TYR A 172 23.96 -32.43 -1.62
CA TYR A 172 23.04 -33.28 -2.37
C TYR A 172 23.08 -34.72 -1.86
N ARG A 173 21.97 -35.44 -2.00
CA ARG A 173 21.80 -36.79 -1.45
C ARG A 173 21.06 -37.71 -2.41
N PHE A 174 21.53 -38.96 -2.52
CA PHE A 174 20.82 -40.05 -3.19
C PHE A 174 20.52 -41.18 -2.21
N TYR A 175 19.34 -41.78 -2.34
CA TYR A 175 18.84 -42.80 -1.42
C TYR A 175 18.39 -44.05 -2.16
N GLY A 176 18.52 -45.21 -1.53
CA GLY A 176 17.95 -46.47 -2.02
C GLY A 176 18.61 -47.05 -3.26
N LEU A 177 19.85 -46.68 -3.55
CA LEU A 177 20.61 -47.18 -4.69
C LEU A 177 21.26 -48.53 -4.38
N ASP A 178 21.23 -49.44 -5.37
CA ASP A 178 21.97 -50.69 -5.35
C ASP A 178 23.49 -50.45 -5.47
N ALA A 179 24.30 -51.35 -4.89
CA ALA A 179 25.75 -51.28 -4.97
C ALA A 179 26.24 -51.46 -6.41
N GLY A 180 27.06 -50.53 -6.89
CA GLY A 180 27.62 -50.56 -8.24
C GLY A 180 28.53 -49.36 -8.52
N PRO A 181 29.26 -49.37 -9.65
CA PRO A 181 30.00 -48.21 -10.13
C PRO A 181 29.01 -47.23 -10.78
N PHE A 182 29.13 -45.96 -10.40
CA PHE A 182 28.36 -44.86 -10.99
C PHE A 182 29.27 -43.68 -11.30
N ARG A 183 28.81 -42.74 -12.11
CA ARG A 183 29.45 -41.42 -12.26
C ARG A 183 28.50 -40.34 -11.79
N VAL A 184 29.03 -39.29 -11.15
CA VAL A 184 28.24 -38.13 -10.75
C VAL A 184 28.62 -36.97 -11.64
N GLY A 185 27.63 -36.37 -12.31
CA GLY A 185 27.73 -35.10 -13.01
C GLY A 185 27.07 -34.00 -12.21
N PHE A 186 27.59 -32.79 -12.31
CA PHE A 186 27.07 -31.59 -11.68
C PHE A 186 26.79 -30.58 -12.78
N SER A 187 25.55 -30.12 -12.86
CA SER A 187 25.16 -29.12 -13.84
C SER A 187 24.38 -28.00 -13.17
N ASP A 188 24.73 -26.76 -13.51
CA ASP A 188 23.97 -25.58 -13.09
C ASP A 188 22.88 -25.29 -14.13
N PRO A 189 21.58 -25.42 -13.80
CA PRO A 189 20.49 -25.13 -14.72
C PRO A 189 20.53 -23.71 -15.31
N PHE A 190 21.18 -22.77 -14.62
CA PHE A 190 21.29 -21.37 -15.02
C PHE A 190 22.60 -21.05 -15.75
N GLY A 191 23.52 -22.01 -15.82
CA GLY A 191 24.81 -21.90 -16.51
C GLY A 191 25.77 -20.87 -15.92
N VAL A 192 25.55 -20.41 -14.67
CA VAL A 192 26.45 -19.53 -13.93
C VAL A 192 27.75 -20.26 -13.62
N TYR A 193 27.65 -21.56 -13.37
CA TYR A 193 28.77 -22.47 -13.19
C TYR A 193 28.87 -23.47 -14.35
N ALA A 194 30.09 -23.88 -14.67
CA ALA A 194 30.36 -24.86 -15.72
C ALA A 194 29.94 -26.26 -15.25
N ASP A 195 29.33 -27.03 -16.16
CA ASP A 195 29.06 -28.44 -15.91
C ASP A 195 30.37 -29.22 -15.78
N GLU A 196 30.43 -30.13 -14.80
CA GLU A 196 31.56 -31.03 -14.61
C GLU A 196 31.11 -32.38 -14.09
N TYR A 197 32.00 -33.36 -14.11
CA TYR A 197 31.83 -34.68 -13.53
C TYR A 197 32.84 -34.83 -12.39
N TYR A 198 32.48 -35.68 -11.42
CA TYR A 198 33.28 -35.92 -10.22
C TYR A 198 34.76 -36.18 -10.54
N ASP A 199 35.64 -35.59 -9.71
CA ASP A 199 37.10 -35.51 -9.87
C ASP A 199 37.58 -34.50 -10.95
N ASP A 200 36.87 -33.36 -11.06
CA ASP A 200 37.17 -32.24 -11.97
C ASP A 200 37.25 -32.62 -13.46
N GLU A 201 36.45 -33.58 -13.90
CA GLU A 201 36.45 -34.07 -15.28
C GLU A 201 35.35 -33.42 -16.13
N PRO A 202 35.65 -32.88 -17.33
CA PRO A 202 34.69 -32.10 -18.12
C PRO A 202 33.66 -32.96 -18.88
N LEU A 203 33.89 -34.27 -18.98
CA LEU A 203 33.07 -35.18 -19.79
C LEU A 203 32.72 -36.43 -19.01
N ILE A 204 31.48 -36.90 -19.21
CA ILE A 204 31.01 -38.15 -18.60
C ILE A 204 31.89 -39.34 -18.93
N ALA A 205 32.52 -39.37 -20.11
CA ALA A 205 33.38 -40.46 -20.57
C ALA A 205 34.71 -40.54 -19.79
N ASP A 206 35.15 -39.44 -19.19
CA ASP A 206 36.43 -39.34 -18.48
C ASP A 206 36.25 -39.30 -16.94
N GLY A 207 35.03 -39.05 -16.45
CA GLY A 207 34.71 -39.00 -15.03
C GLY A 207 35.06 -40.26 -14.23
N ALA A 208 35.42 -40.09 -12.96
CA ALA A 208 35.79 -41.19 -12.07
C ALA A 208 34.57 -42.00 -11.59
N ASP A 209 34.70 -43.33 -11.55
CA ASP A 209 33.66 -44.21 -11.02
C ASP A 209 33.60 -44.11 -9.49
N VAL A 210 32.39 -43.87 -8.97
CA VAL A 210 32.02 -43.82 -7.56
C VAL A 210 31.37 -45.13 -7.16
N ALA A 211 31.92 -45.80 -6.14
CA ALA A 211 31.34 -47.02 -5.59
C ALA A 211 30.31 -46.70 -4.50
N VAL A 212 29.04 -47.03 -4.72
CA VAL A 212 27.96 -46.80 -3.75
C VAL A 212 27.89 -47.94 -2.71
N PRO A 213 27.72 -47.65 -1.39
CA PRO A 213 27.50 -46.32 -0.83
C PRO A 213 28.77 -45.49 -0.65
N ALA A 214 28.67 -44.17 -0.88
CA ALA A 214 29.80 -43.24 -0.79
C ALA A 214 29.41 -41.94 -0.06
N ALA A 215 30.36 -41.35 0.65
CA ALA A 215 30.21 -40.02 1.24
C ALA A 215 31.39 -39.14 0.81
N GLY A 216 31.15 -37.83 0.69
CA GLY A 216 32.17 -36.86 0.31
C GLY A 216 32.45 -36.82 -1.20
N VAL A 217 31.46 -37.17 -2.02
CA VAL A 217 31.54 -37.05 -3.48
C VAL A 217 31.28 -35.59 -3.86
N SER A 218 32.24 -34.72 -3.58
CA SER A 218 32.06 -33.27 -3.68
C SER A 218 32.68 -32.69 -4.97
N ALA A 219 32.23 -31.49 -5.35
CA ALA A 219 32.66 -30.76 -6.55
C ALA A 219 32.92 -29.28 -6.26
N GLN A 220 33.79 -28.66 -7.06
CA GLN A 220 34.09 -27.23 -7.00
C GLN A 220 33.93 -26.61 -8.37
N LEU A 221 32.70 -26.16 -8.70
CA LEU A 221 32.39 -25.71 -10.04
C LEU A 221 33.09 -24.39 -10.37
N SER A 222 33.79 -24.37 -11.50
CA SER A 222 34.29 -23.13 -12.10
C SER A 222 33.12 -22.24 -12.55
N ALA A 223 33.29 -20.91 -12.50
CA ALA A 223 32.34 -20.01 -13.14
C ALA A 223 32.27 -20.28 -14.65
N GLY A 224 31.06 -20.30 -15.21
CA GLY A 224 30.79 -20.44 -16.62
C GLY A 224 31.30 -19.24 -17.43
N VAL A 225 31.30 -19.38 -18.76
CA VAL A 225 31.54 -18.23 -19.67
C VAL A 225 30.23 -17.47 -19.81
N PRO A 226 30.17 -16.16 -19.46
CA PRO A 226 28.95 -15.37 -19.64
C PRO A 226 28.52 -15.38 -21.11
N ALA A 227 27.23 -15.55 -21.37
CA ALA A 227 26.70 -15.48 -22.73
C ALA A 227 26.58 -14.02 -23.21
N ALA A 228 26.26 -13.10 -22.29
CA ALA A 228 26.11 -11.68 -22.59
C ALA A 228 26.59 -10.79 -21.43
N SER A 229 27.08 -9.59 -21.75
CA SER A 229 27.53 -8.61 -20.74
C SER A 229 27.47 -7.17 -21.23
N GLY A 230 27.30 -6.23 -20.29
CA GLY A 230 27.25 -4.81 -20.57
C GLY A 230 27.22 -3.95 -19.31
N LYS A 231 26.90 -2.66 -19.50
CA LYS A 231 26.69 -1.69 -18.42
C LYS A 231 25.36 -0.96 -18.54
N VAL A 232 24.80 -0.57 -17.40
CA VAL A 232 23.72 0.41 -17.33
C VAL A 232 24.27 1.70 -16.74
N VAL A 233 24.08 2.79 -17.48
CA VAL A 233 24.62 4.11 -17.14
C VAL A 233 23.56 5.18 -17.29
N ARG A 234 23.77 6.33 -16.66
CA ARG A 234 22.99 7.54 -16.94
C ARG A 234 23.27 7.98 -18.38
N ALA A 235 22.21 8.12 -19.17
CA ALA A 235 22.31 8.59 -20.56
C ALA A 235 22.94 9.98 -20.68
N VAL A 236 22.83 10.80 -19.62
CA VAL A 236 23.54 12.06 -19.46
C VAL A 236 24.62 11.91 -18.39
N GLY A 237 25.86 12.24 -18.73
CA GLY A 237 27.00 12.18 -17.79
C GLY A 237 27.71 10.82 -17.73
N GLY A 238 27.03 9.72 -18.04
CA GLY A 238 27.65 8.38 -18.15
C GLY A 238 27.95 7.70 -16.82
N GLU A 239 27.47 8.23 -15.70
CA GLU A 239 27.64 7.61 -14.38
C GLU A 239 26.92 6.25 -14.31
N PRO A 240 27.50 5.23 -13.67
CA PRO A 240 26.90 3.91 -13.57
C PRO A 240 25.63 3.90 -12.71
N ILE A 241 24.68 3.03 -13.05
CA ILE A 241 23.43 2.84 -12.29
C ILE A 241 23.38 1.39 -11.76
N PRO A 242 23.57 1.19 -10.44
CA PRO A 242 23.46 -0.12 -9.82
C PRO A 242 22.00 -0.52 -9.57
N GLY A 243 21.74 -1.81 -9.35
CA GLY A 243 20.43 -2.33 -8.97
C GLY A 243 19.39 -2.34 -10.10
N CYS A 244 19.78 -2.08 -11.35
CA CYS A 244 18.88 -2.17 -12.50
C CYS A 244 18.68 -3.63 -12.92
N VAL A 245 17.43 -4.02 -13.19
CA VAL A 245 17.10 -5.34 -13.71
C VAL A 245 17.26 -5.31 -15.23
N VAL A 246 18.16 -6.14 -15.75
CA VAL A 246 18.42 -6.35 -17.17
C VAL A 246 17.81 -7.67 -17.59
N THR A 247 16.84 -7.63 -18.50
CA THR A 247 16.09 -8.78 -18.98
C THR A 247 16.46 -9.11 -20.43
N ALA A 248 16.72 -10.39 -20.71
CA ALA A 248 16.87 -10.92 -22.06
C ALA A 248 15.53 -11.47 -22.59
N TYR A 249 15.24 -11.13 -23.83
CA TYR A 249 14.02 -11.50 -24.53
C TYR A 249 14.36 -12.36 -25.74
N ARG A 250 13.60 -13.45 -25.91
CA ARG A 250 13.65 -14.32 -27.09
C ARG A 250 12.38 -14.13 -27.92
N PHE A 251 12.51 -14.18 -29.23
CA PHE A 251 11.35 -14.13 -30.11
C PHE A 251 10.60 -15.47 -30.12
N ASP A 252 9.34 -15.46 -29.69
CA ASP A 252 8.45 -16.61 -29.81
C ASP A 252 7.81 -16.65 -31.21
N THR A 253 8.16 -17.67 -31.97
CA THR A 253 7.67 -17.84 -33.35
C THR A 253 6.20 -18.22 -33.44
N VAL A 254 5.59 -18.76 -32.38
CA VAL A 254 4.17 -19.15 -32.35
C VAL A 254 3.31 -17.92 -32.09
N ASP A 255 3.64 -17.16 -31.04
CA ASP A 255 2.87 -15.98 -30.62
C ASP A 255 3.28 -14.70 -31.36
N GLN A 256 4.36 -14.75 -32.15
CA GLN A 256 4.92 -13.62 -32.91
C GLN A 256 5.28 -12.43 -32.01
N ASP A 257 5.78 -12.71 -30.81
CA ASP A 257 6.07 -11.71 -29.78
C ASP A 257 7.41 -11.98 -29.09
N TRP A 258 7.98 -10.96 -28.46
CA TRP A 258 9.20 -11.08 -27.66
C TRP A 258 8.86 -11.43 -26.22
N VAL A 259 9.35 -12.58 -25.77
CA VAL A 259 9.07 -13.11 -24.44
C VAL A 259 10.30 -12.97 -23.57
N ALA A 260 10.14 -12.43 -22.36
CA ALA A 260 11.20 -12.38 -21.35
C ALA A 260 11.55 -13.81 -20.93
N ILE A 261 12.83 -14.16 -20.99
CA ILE A 261 13.31 -15.51 -20.65
C ILE A 261 14.14 -15.51 -19.38
N GLU A 262 15.05 -14.54 -19.26
CA GLU A 262 16.08 -14.50 -18.22
C GLU A 262 16.33 -13.06 -17.78
N ASP A 263 16.73 -12.85 -16.52
CA ASP A 263 17.12 -11.53 -16.03
C ASP A 263 18.35 -11.56 -15.09
N THR A 264 18.97 -10.40 -14.91
CA THR A 264 20.11 -10.19 -14.02
C THR A 264 20.05 -8.78 -13.46
N THR A 265 20.79 -8.49 -12.39
CA THR A 265 20.81 -7.16 -11.76
C THR A 265 22.18 -6.51 -11.87
N THR A 266 22.23 -5.21 -12.16
CA THR A 266 23.50 -4.48 -12.24
C THR A 266 24.15 -4.32 -10.87
N VAL A 267 25.47 -4.50 -10.83
CA VAL A 267 26.27 -4.30 -9.60
C VAL A 267 26.67 -2.82 -9.43
N ALA A 268 27.42 -2.51 -8.37
CA ALA A 268 27.78 -1.14 -7.96
C ALA A 268 28.38 -0.25 -9.08
N ASP A 269 29.11 -0.83 -10.03
CA ASP A 269 29.74 -0.10 -11.14
C ASP A 269 28.87 -0.09 -12.42
N GLY A 270 27.59 -0.45 -12.29
CA GLY A 270 26.60 -0.52 -13.36
C GLY A 270 26.76 -1.72 -14.29
N SER A 271 27.75 -2.59 -14.09
CA SER A 271 27.95 -3.76 -14.94
C SER A 271 26.93 -4.87 -14.66
N TRP A 272 26.64 -5.65 -15.70
CA TRP A 272 25.80 -6.83 -15.63
C TRP A 272 26.35 -7.94 -16.54
N THR A 273 26.07 -9.19 -16.16
CA THR A 273 26.44 -10.41 -16.88
C THR A 273 25.30 -11.40 -16.83
N MET A 274 25.07 -12.09 -17.94
CA MET A 274 24.03 -13.09 -18.06
C MET A 274 24.59 -14.39 -18.63
N TYR A 275 24.12 -15.51 -18.09
CA TYR A 275 24.56 -16.87 -18.41
C TYR A 275 23.41 -17.64 -19.08
N GLY A 276 23.70 -18.84 -19.59
CA GLY A 276 22.64 -19.77 -20.05
C GLY A 276 21.88 -19.37 -21.33
N LEU A 277 22.21 -18.26 -22.00
CA LEU A 277 21.55 -17.88 -23.25
C LEU A 277 21.97 -18.81 -24.41
N GLY A 278 20.98 -19.44 -25.06
CA GLY A 278 21.18 -20.33 -26.19
C GLY A 278 21.72 -19.62 -27.44
N ASN A 279 22.28 -20.38 -28.39
CA ASN A 279 22.89 -19.85 -29.63
C ASN A 279 21.85 -19.30 -30.62
N GLU A 280 21.34 -18.11 -30.35
CA GLU A 280 20.30 -17.43 -31.10
C GLU A 280 20.33 -15.90 -30.89
N GLU A 281 19.39 -15.19 -31.53
CA GLU A 281 19.23 -13.74 -31.39
C GLU A 281 18.39 -13.37 -30.17
N TRP A 282 18.92 -12.43 -29.39
CA TRP A 282 18.32 -11.94 -28.15
C TRP A 282 18.14 -10.43 -28.20
N ARG A 283 17.16 -9.92 -27.44
CA ARG A 283 17.02 -8.49 -27.17
C ARG A 283 17.13 -8.22 -25.69
N PHE A 284 17.68 -7.08 -25.32
CA PHE A 284 17.93 -6.74 -23.91
C PHE A 284 17.16 -5.49 -23.53
N GLY A 285 16.41 -5.59 -22.44
CA GLY A 285 15.68 -4.49 -21.82
C GLY A 285 16.17 -4.24 -20.41
N VAL A 286 16.11 -3.01 -19.95
CA VAL A 286 16.51 -2.60 -18.61
C VAL A 286 15.36 -1.87 -17.97
N VAL A 287 15.03 -2.29 -16.75
CA VAL A 287 14.14 -1.58 -15.85
C VAL A 287 14.96 -1.20 -14.64
N ASP A 288 14.92 0.09 -14.28
CA ASP A 288 15.38 0.51 -12.96
C ASP A 288 14.25 0.24 -11.97
N PRO A 289 14.40 -0.65 -10.98
CA PRO A 289 13.38 -0.94 -9.97
C PRO A 289 13.01 0.29 -9.15
N SER A 290 13.91 1.25 -8.96
CA SER A 290 13.58 2.52 -8.30
C SER A 290 12.65 3.38 -9.16
N THR A 291 12.48 3.03 -10.45
CA THR A 291 11.59 3.64 -11.45
C THR A 291 11.80 5.14 -11.64
N ILE A 292 12.94 5.66 -11.18
CA ILE A 292 13.37 7.03 -11.49
C ILE A 292 13.82 7.16 -12.95
N HIS A 293 14.04 6.03 -13.65
CA HIS A 293 14.41 5.98 -15.05
C HIS A 293 13.42 5.16 -15.89
N ALA A 294 13.29 5.51 -17.18
CA ALA A 294 12.37 4.80 -18.07
C ALA A 294 12.93 3.45 -18.46
N PRO A 295 12.09 2.42 -18.62
CA PRO A 295 12.52 1.20 -19.27
C PRO A 295 13.14 1.53 -20.62
N ARG A 296 14.34 1.01 -20.86
CA ARG A 296 15.07 1.18 -22.12
C ARG A 296 15.56 -0.15 -22.61
N PHE A 297 15.64 -0.28 -23.92
CA PHE A 297 16.19 -1.45 -24.55
C PHE A 297 17.53 -1.10 -25.21
N TYR A 298 18.29 -2.14 -25.51
CA TYR A 298 19.60 -2.03 -26.14
C TYR A 298 19.55 -1.16 -27.42
N ASP A 299 20.65 -0.45 -27.66
CA ASP A 299 20.81 0.63 -28.65
C ASP A 299 19.86 1.83 -28.45
N GLY A 300 19.52 2.13 -27.19
CA GLY A 300 18.74 3.32 -26.81
C GLY A 300 17.25 3.26 -27.19
N GLN A 301 16.76 2.07 -27.54
CA GLN A 301 15.40 1.86 -28.04
C GLN A 301 14.37 1.92 -26.91
N ALA A 302 13.13 2.27 -27.25
CA ALA A 302 12.06 2.50 -26.26
C ALA A 302 11.21 1.25 -25.96
N THR A 303 11.27 0.24 -26.82
CA THR A 303 10.41 -0.97 -26.74
C THR A 303 11.21 -2.19 -27.14
N VAL A 304 10.77 -3.37 -26.69
CA VAL A 304 11.42 -4.65 -27.05
C VAL A 304 11.28 -4.92 -28.55
N GLU A 305 10.20 -4.47 -29.18
CA GLU A 305 9.90 -4.67 -30.60
C GLU A 305 10.82 -3.85 -31.51
N THR A 306 11.33 -2.72 -31.03
CA THR A 306 12.25 -1.85 -31.78
C THR A 306 13.71 -2.02 -31.37
N ALA A 307 14.00 -2.86 -30.37
CA ALA A 307 15.36 -3.07 -29.89
C ALA A 307 16.23 -3.79 -30.92
N ASP A 308 17.53 -3.50 -30.92
CA ASP A 308 18.47 -4.21 -31.76
C ASP A 308 18.74 -5.61 -31.20
N SER A 309 18.75 -6.60 -32.08
CA SER A 309 19.06 -7.99 -31.73
C SER A 309 20.56 -8.19 -31.56
N VAL A 310 20.94 -8.99 -30.57
CA VAL A 310 22.32 -9.43 -30.31
C VAL A 310 22.37 -10.95 -30.48
N LEU A 311 23.24 -11.42 -31.37
CA LEU A 311 23.50 -12.85 -31.52
C LEU A 311 24.45 -13.31 -30.40
N THR A 312 24.02 -14.31 -29.64
CA THR A 312 24.89 -15.01 -28.69
C THR A 312 25.43 -16.28 -29.33
N THR A 313 26.62 -16.74 -28.92
CA THR A 313 27.25 -17.96 -29.47
C THR A 313 27.86 -18.76 -28.33
N ALA A 314 27.57 -20.06 -28.29
CA ALA A 314 28.03 -20.94 -27.22
C ALA A 314 29.56 -20.84 -27.01
N GLY A 315 29.97 -20.64 -25.75
CA GLY A 315 31.38 -20.49 -25.36
C GLY A 315 32.00 -19.12 -25.66
N LEU A 316 31.24 -18.14 -26.13
CA LEU A 316 31.69 -16.76 -26.35
C LEU A 316 30.76 -15.76 -25.62
N THR A 317 31.35 -14.69 -25.08
CA THR A 317 30.58 -13.60 -24.47
C THR A 317 30.27 -12.52 -25.50
N ALA A 318 28.98 -12.23 -25.71
CA ALA A 318 28.53 -11.02 -26.39
C ALA A 318 28.67 -9.82 -25.44
N SER A 319 29.74 -9.05 -25.59
CA SER A 319 30.08 -7.91 -24.73
C SER A 319 29.73 -6.56 -25.34
N GLY A 320 29.63 -5.53 -24.49
CA GLY A 320 29.42 -4.13 -24.93
C GLY A 320 27.95 -3.75 -25.08
N ILE A 321 27.05 -4.50 -24.41
CA ILE A 321 25.61 -4.27 -24.45
C ILE A 321 25.25 -3.17 -23.45
N ASP A 322 25.73 -1.95 -23.69
CA ASP A 322 25.58 -0.84 -22.76
C ASP A 322 24.24 -0.12 -23.00
N ILE A 323 23.51 0.17 -21.92
CA ILE A 323 22.15 0.75 -21.99
C ILE A 323 22.11 2.03 -21.14
N GLY A 324 21.89 3.15 -21.82
CA GLY A 324 21.76 4.47 -21.20
C GLY A 324 20.33 4.74 -20.73
N LEU A 325 20.15 5.01 -19.45
CA LEU A 325 18.87 5.36 -18.84
C LEU A 325 18.71 6.88 -18.69
N PHE A 326 17.52 7.39 -19.02
CA PHE A 326 17.15 8.80 -18.81
C PHE A 326 16.27 8.90 -17.56
N ALA A 327 16.52 9.92 -16.73
CA ALA A 327 15.68 10.18 -15.56
C ALA A 327 14.26 10.55 -16.02
N GLN A 328 13.26 9.77 -15.61
CA GLN A 328 11.85 9.95 -15.91
C GLN A 328 11.25 11.21 -15.27
N ILE A 329 11.90 11.76 -14.25
CA ILE A 329 11.30 12.77 -13.39
C ILE A 329 12.05 14.11 -13.52
N PRO A 330 11.44 15.13 -14.16
CA PRO A 330 11.96 16.49 -14.11
C PRO A 330 12.19 17.01 -12.69
N SER A 331 13.29 17.73 -12.47
CA SER A 331 13.65 18.32 -11.17
C SER A 331 13.94 19.81 -11.28
N LEU A 332 13.61 20.56 -10.22
CA LEU A 332 13.97 21.98 -10.06
C LEU A 332 14.88 22.15 -8.85
N SER A 333 15.88 23.02 -8.96
CA SER A 333 16.75 23.40 -7.84
C SER A 333 17.17 24.86 -7.87
N GLY A 334 17.54 25.40 -6.71
CA GLY A 334 18.00 26.77 -6.59
C GLY A 334 18.53 27.15 -5.22
N SER A 335 18.63 28.45 -4.98
CA SER A 335 19.13 29.02 -3.73
C SER A 335 18.33 30.24 -3.28
N VAL A 336 18.32 30.49 -1.97
CA VAL A 336 17.67 31.64 -1.36
C VAL A 336 18.69 32.37 -0.49
N GLU A 337 18.82 33.68 -0.72
CA GLU A 337 19.76 34.55 0.00
C GLU A 337 19.06 35.81 0.49
N ASP A 338 19.61 36.48 1.49
CA ASP A 338 19.17 37.79 1.95
C ASP A 338 19.58 38.89 0.94
N SER A 339 18.66 39.81 0.61
CA SER A 339 18.92 40.85 -0.41
C SER A 339 19.90 41.93 0.02
N VAL A 340 20.16 42.08 1.32
CA VAL A 340 21.01 43.11 1.92
C VAL A 340 22.38 42.54 2.26
N THR A 341 22.42 41.39 2.94
CA THR A 341 23.64 40.78 3.46
C THR A 341 24.25 39.75 2.52
N ALA A 342 23.48 39.28 1.53
CA ALA A 342 23.83 38.15 0.66
C ALA A 342 24.10 36.83 1.43
N ALA A 343 23.70 36.74 2.70
CA ALA A 343 23.81 35.51 3.46
C ALA A 343 22.76 34.48 2.99
N PRO A 344 23.09 33.18 2.93
CA PRO A 344 22.13 32.13 2.60
C PRO A 344 21.04 32.04 3.68
N ILE A 345 19.80 31.77 3.26
CA ILE A 345 18.65 31.64 4.16
C ILE A 345 18.25 30.18 4.24
N GLY A 346 18.56 29.52 5.35
CA GLY A 346 18.24 28.10 5.59
C GLY A 346 16.90 27.82 6.29
N THR A 347 16.05 28.83 6.45
CA THR A 347 14.71 28.72 7.06
C THR A 347 13.60 29.20 6.11
N CYS A 348 13.84 29.08 4.80
CA CYS A 348 12.88 29.52 3.78
C CYS A 348 12.10 28.33 3.23
N GLU A 349 10.77 28.40 3.30
CA GLU A 349 9.87 27.46 2.63
C GLU A 349 9.76 27.83 1.13
N VAL A 350 9.82 26.82 0.26
CA VAL A 350 9.77 26.97 -1.20
C VAL A 350 8.58 26.18 -1.72
N GLU A 351 7.68 26.83 -2.42
CA GLU A 351 6.43 26.27 -2.91
C GLU A 351 6.38 26.28 -4.44
N ILE A 352 6.00 25.17 -5.05
CA ILE A 352 5.93 24.96 -6.48
C ILE A 352 4.47 24.99 -6.91
N TYR A 353 4.16 25.82 -7.90
CA TYR A 353 2.83 26.07 -8.41
C TYR A 353 2.65 25.51 -9.81
N ARG A 354 1.52 24.85 -10.01
CA ARG A 354 1.05 24.37 -11.32
C ARG A 354 -0.02 25.32 -11.86
N PHE A 355 -0.02 25.55 -13.17
CA PHE A 355 -1.16 26.21 -13.82
C PHE A 355 -2.36 25.25 -13.92
N ASP A 356 -3.49 25.64 -13.33
CA ASP A 356 -4.77 24.95 -13.51
C ASP A 356 -5.57 25.62 -14.63
N ALA A 357 -5.67 24.93 -15.77
CA ALA A 357 -6.39 25.41 -16.95
C ALA A 357 -7.90 25.51 -16.75
N GLY A 358 -8.48 24.80 -15.77
CA GLY A 358 -9.91 24.83 -15.46
C GLY A 358 -10.33 26.11 -14.74
N SER A 359 -9.51 26.60 -13.81
CA SER A 359 -9.74 27.84 -13.07
C SER A 359 -9.01 29.06 -13.64
N GLY A 360 -8.01 28.85 -14.51
CA GLY A 360 -7.14 29.91 -15.02
C GLY A 360 -6.20 30.48 -13.97
N GLN A 361 -5.97 29.76 -12.87
CA GLN A 361 -5.18 30.17 -11.72
C GLN A 361 -3.94 29.29 -11.54
N TRP A 362 -2.95 29.81 -10.83
CA TRP A 362 -1.80 29.03 -10.37
C TRP A 362 -2.11 28.44 -9.01
N VAL A 363 -2.07 27.11 -8.91
CA VAL A 363 -2.40 26.35 -7.69
C VAL A 363 -1.15 25.69 -7.13
N SER A 364 -1.06 25.64 -5.80
CA SER A 364 0.05 24.97 -5.11
C SER A 364 0.07 23.47 -5.45
N HIS A 365 1.26 22.92 -5.64
CA HIS A 365 1.47 21.53 -6.01
C HIS A 365 2.40 20.78 -5.06
N LEU A 366 3.56 21.37 -4.76
CA LEU A 366 4.59 20.76 -3.91
C LEU A 366 5.25 21.83 -3.05
N THR A 367 5.74 21.44 -1.87
CA THR A 367 6.47 22.32 -0.97
C THR A 367 7.75 21.64 -0.50
N THR A 368 8.83 22.41 -0.38
CA THR A 368 10.11 21.99 0.18
C THR A 368 10.69 23.14 1.03
N SER A 369 11.82 22.94 1.68
CA SER A 369 12.50 23.97 2.45
C SER A 369 13.97 24.08 2.06
N THR A 370 14.56 25.25 2.25
CA THR A 370 15.99 25.41 2.05
C THR A 370 16.81 24.67 3.12
N THR A 371 17.95 24.12 2.71
CA THR A 371 18.99 23.59 3.60
C THR A 371 19.74 24.74 4.28
N SER A 372 20.56 24.45 5.30
CA SER A 372 21.26 25.48 6.10
C SER A 372 22.17 26.42 5.29
N ASP A 373 22.59 26.00 4.09
CA ASP A 373 23.38 26.75 3.11
C ASP A 373 22.51 27.45 2.04
N GLY A 374 21.19 27.48 2.23
CA GLY A 374 20.25 28.23 1.40
C GLY A 374 19.81 27.51 0.13
N HIS A 375 20.21 26.26 -0.10
CA HIS A 375 19.87 25.49 -1.30
C HIS A 375 18.57 24.70 -1.16
N TRP A 376 17.90 24.41 -2.28
CA TRP A 376 16.71 23.56 -2.29
C TRP A 376 16.62 22.76 -3.59
N GLN A 377 15.95 21.61 -3.54
CA GLN A 377 15.68 20.76 -4.69
C GLN A 377 14.33 20.05 -4.54
N VAL A 378 13.64 19.84 -5.65
CA VAL A 378 12.40 19.06 -5.74
C VAL A 378 12.47 18.08 -6.90
N PHE A 379 12.00 16.86 -6.64
CA PHE A 379 11.75 15.83 -7.63
C PHE A 379 10.23 15.59 -7.72
N GLY A 380 9.77 14.91 -8.77
CA GLY A 380 8.37 14.49 -8.92
C GLY A 380 7.53 15.39 -9.83
N LEU A 381 8.15 16.30 -10.59
CA LEU A 381 7.41 17.15 -11.53
C LEU A 381 7.13 16.40 -12.83
N TYR A 382 6.03 16.75 -13.49
CA TYR A 382 5.69 16.33 -14.84
C TYR A 382 5.92 17.46 -15.85
N ASP A 383 5.82 17.16 -17.14
CA ASP A 383 5.83 18.15 -18.21
C ASP A 383 4.80 19.23 -17.95
N GLY A 384 5.26 20.47 -17.85
CA GLY A 384 4.38 21.55 -17.45
C GLY A 384 5.08 22.88 -17.28
N SER A 385 4.23 23.90 -17.15
CA SER A 385 4.63 25.25 -16.77
C SER A 385 4.48 25.39 -15.27
N TRP A 386 5.56 25.82 -14.62
CA TRP A 386 5.67 25.94 -13.18
C TRP A 386 6.03 27.35 -12.78
N ARG A 387 5.60 27.73 -11.57
CA ARG A 387 6.06 28.94 -10.88
C ARG A 387 6.54 28.55 -9.49
N VAL A 388 7.52 29.29 -8.98
CA VAL A 388 8.14 29.00 -7.69
C VAL A 388 7.96 30.20 -6.78
N GLY A 389 7.32 29.98 -5.63
CA GLY A 389 7.16 30.94 -4.54
C GLY A 389 8.09 30.63 -3.39
N PHE A 390 8.47 31.67 -2.65
CA PHE A 390 9.39 31.61 -1.53
C PHE A 390 8.75 32.30 -0.32
N ASN A 391 8.94 31.70 0.86
CA ASN A 391 8.47 32.18 2.15
C ASN A 391 6.94 32.18 2.32
N ARG A 392 6.28 31.09 1.90
CA ARG A 392 4.83 30.89 2.02
C ARG A 392 4.50 29.51 2.59
N GLY A 393 3.77 29.50 3.70
CA GLY A 393 3.26 28.30 4.35
C GLY A 393 3.35 28.34 5.87
N SER A 394 3.34 27.17 6.52
CA SER A 394 3.15 27.03 7.98
C SER A 394 4.39 27.40 8.79
N ILE A 395 5.54 27.57 8.13
CA ILE A 395 6.83 27.92 8.75
C ILE A 395 7.42 29.14 8.00
N SER A 396 6.58 30.09 7.59
CA SER A 396 7.04 31.33 6.96
C SER A 396 7.96 32.12 7.90
N ASN A 397 9.14 32.51 7.41
CA ASN A 397 10.04 33.42 8.09
C ASN A 397 9.43 34.84 8.10
N PRO A 398 9.04 35.37 9.28
CA PRO A 398 8.31 36.64 9.38
C PRO A 398 9.15 37.87 8.99
N ASP A 399 10.47 37.73 8.92
CA ASP A 399 11.40 38.83 8.68
C ASP A 399 11.44 39.24 7.20
N TYR A 400 10.96 38.40 6.28
CA TYR A 400 11.03 38.62 4.83
C TYR A 400 9.64 38.67 4.16
N PHE A 401 9.52 39.45 3.07
CA PHE A 401 8.33 39.43 2.22
C PHE A 401 8.15 38.08 1.52
N GLU A 402 6.93 37.71 1.13
CA GLU A 402 6.72 36.66 0.13
C GLU A 402 7.24 37.16 -1.23
N GLN A 403 7.96 36.30 -1.94
CA GLN A 403 8.50 36.60 -3.27
C GLN A 403 8.40 35.37 -4.18
N PHE A 404 8.45 35.61 -5.48
CA PHE A 404 8.44 34.55 -6.49
C PHE A 404 9.69 34.64 -7.37
N PHE A 405 9.99 33.55 -8.06
CA PHE A 405 11.09 33.47 -9.00
C PHE A 405 11.02 34.63 -10.02
N SER A 406 12.19 35.23 -10.30
CA SER A 406 12.41 36.52 -10.98
C SER A 406 12.13 37.80 -10.19
N GLN A 407 12.24 37.75 -8.85
CA GLN A 407 12.22 38.92 -7.96
C GLN A 407 10.92 39.73 -7.98
N THR A 408 9.78 39.08 -8.23
CA THR A 408 8.45 39.71 -8.12
C THR A 408 7.76 39.32 -6.80
N ARG A 409 6.69 40.04 -6.47
CA ARG A 409 5.79 39.76 -5.33
C ARG A 409 4.42 39.26 -5.75
N ASP A 410 4.19 39.14 -7.06
CA ASP A 410 2.94 38.63 -7.60
C ASP A 410 3.21 37.33 -8.37
N ILE A 411 2.49 36.27 -7.99
CA ILE A 411 2.54 35.00 -8.68
C ILE A 411 2.16 35.15 -10.15
N ALA A 412 1.27 36.09 -10.51
CA ALA A 412 0.85 36.34 -11.88
C ALA A 412 2.00 36.82 -12.78
N GLU A 413 2.98 37.51 -12.20
CA GLU A 413 4.15 38.09 -12.88
C GLU A 413 5.40 37.20 -12.81
N ALA A 414 5.37 36.14 -12.00
CA ALA A 414 6.53 35.28 -11.80
C ALA A 414 6.99 34.62 -13.09
N GLN A 415 8.31 34.51 -13.26
CA GLN A 415 8.86 33.82 -14.41
C GLN A 415 8.43 32.35 -14.41
N THR A 416 7.83 31.94 -15.52
CA THR A 416 7.45 30.55 -15.74
C THR A 416 8.67 29.70 -16.04
N VAL A 417 8.82 28.61 -15.30
CA VAL A 417 9.80 27.56 -15.55
C VAL A 417 9.08 26.42 -16.24
N ASN A 418 9.49 26.07 -17.45
CA ASN A 418 8.91 24.95 -18.18
C ASN A 418 9.78 23.72 -18.00
N THR A 419 9.22 22.65 -17.44
CA THR A 419 9.88 21.34 -17.42
C THR A 419 9.41 20.52 -18.61
N LEU A 420 10.33 19.76 -19.18
CA LEU A 420 10.03 18.71 -20.16
C LEU A 420 10.52 17.39 -19.58
N THR A 421 9.98 16.27 -20.07
CA THR A 421 10.43 14.96 -19.65
C THR A 421 11.94 14.86 -19.90
N ASN A 422 12.71 14.40 -18.92
CA ASN A 422 14.18 14.33 -18.93
C ASN A 422 14.95 15.67 -18.78
N THR A 423 14.39 16.71 -18.13
CA THR A 423 15.14 17.95 -17.82
C THR A 423 15.36 18.17 -16.33
N GLU A 424 16.63 18.41 -15.93
CA GLU A 424 16.98 19.00 -14.64
C GLU A 424 17.25 20.50 -14.83
N LEU A 425 16.52 21.37 -14.11
CA LEU A 425 16.66 22.82 -14.21
C LEU A 425 17.14 23.39 -12.88
N SER A 426 18.28 24.07 -12.92
CA SER A 426 18.92 24.69 -11.76
C SER A 426 19.00 26.21 -11.90
N GLY A 427 19.34 26.90 -10.81
CA GLY A 427 19.48 28.37 -10.77
C GLY A 427 18.18 29.12 -10.46
N ILE A 428 17.18 28.42 -9.89
CA ILE A 428 15.87 28.99 -9.60
C ILE A 428 15.89 29.58 -8.18
N GLY A 429 16.43 30.78 -8.05
CA GLY A 429 16.62 31.43 -6.75
C GLY A 429 16.02 32.82 -6.62
N VAL A 430 15.98 33.32 -5.39
CA VAL A 430 15.53 34.68 -5.07
C VAL A 430 16.44 35.32 -4.01
N ARG A 431 16.49 36.65 -4.01
CA ARG A 431 17.08 37.43 -2.92
C ARG A 431 15.95 38.04 -2.10
N MET A 432 15.77 37.54 -0.88
CA MET A 432 14.65 37.87 -0.01
C MET A 432 14.80 39.27 0.57
N VAL A 433 13.74 40.07 0.46
CA VAL A 433 13.65 41.47 0.92
C VAL A 433 13.04 41.51 2.33
N PRO A 434 13.69 42.14 3.32
CA PRO A 434 13.14 42.32 4.68
C PRO A 434 11.87 43.21 4.74
N ARG A 435 10.99 43.06 5.75
CA ARG A 435 9.71 43.84 5.90
C ARG A 435 9.83 45.20 6.70
N PRO A 436 9.04 46.29 6.41
CA PRO A 436 9.13 47.68 6.97
C PRO A 436 8.07 48.05 8.10
N PRO A 437 7.92 49.31 8.62
CA PRO A 437 7.34 49.66 9.96
C PRO A 437 5.81 49.52 10.17
N SER A 438 5.34 49.57 11.44
CA SER A 438 3.96 49.24 11.88
C SER A 438 3.39 50.15 13.00
N ILE A 439 2.06 50.18 13.18
CA ILE A 439 1.41 50.63 14.44
C ILE A 439 1.01 49.40 15.24
N GLU A 440 1.39 49.34 16.51
CA GLU A 440 1.06 48.24 17.41
C GLU A 440 0.52 48.75 18.75
N GLY A 441 -0.15 47.89 19.51
CA GLY A 441 -0.71 48.30 20.79
C GLY A 441 -1.50 47.21 21.45
N THR A 442 -2.07 47.55 22.59
CA THR A 442 -2.93 46.68 23.39
C THR A 442 -4.26 47.38 23.65
N VAL A 443 -5.36 46.65 23.49
CA VAL A 443 -6.68 47.11 23.89
C VAL A 443 -7.06 46.38 25.16
N THR A 444 -7.37 47.15 26.18
CA THR A 444 -7.73 46.64 27.50
C THR A 444 -9.08 47.20 27.93
N ARG A 445 -9.64 46.61 28.97
CA ARG A 445 -10.92 47.02 29.52
C ARG A 445 -10.72 48.04 30.64
N ALA A 446 -11.59 49.05 30.72
CA ALA A 446 -11.47 50.12 31.71
C ALA A 446 -11.63 49.67 33.16
N ILE A 447 -12.42 48.63 33.41
CA ILE A 447 -12.81 48.24 34.76
C ILE A 447 -11.73 47.43 35.49
N ASP A 448 -10.93 46.65 34.77
CA ASP A 448 -9.97 45.72 35.36
C ASP A 448 -8.66 45.53 34.55
N SER A 449 -8.47 46.33 33.50
CA SER A 449 -7.29 46.29 32.63
C SER A 449 -7.08 44.95 31.90
N SER A 450 -8.09 44.08 31.83
CA SER A 450 -7.97 42.81 31.09
C SER A 450 -7.88 43.07 29.59
N ALA A 451 -7.12 42.24 28.88
CA ALA A 451 -7.03 42.25 27.42
C ALA A 451 -8.38 42.04 26.73
N LEU A 452 -8.65 42.82 25.67
CA LEU A 452 -9.86 42.70 24.85
C LEU A 452 -9.52 42.14 23.47
N ALA A 453 -10.02 40.94 23.16
CA ALA A 453 -9.86 40.28 21.87
C ALA A 453 -11.02 40.61 20.91
N GLY A 454 -10.78 40.57 19.59
CA GLY A 454 -11.83 40.78 18.59
C GLY A 454 -12.28 42.23 18.40
N ILE A 455 -11.64 43.20 19.07
CA ILE A 455 -11.87 44.63 18.84
C ILE A 455 -11.31 44.98 17.47
N ARG A 456 -12.13 45.57 16.61
CA ARG A 456 -11.72 46.09 15.31
C ARG A 456 -10.90 47.35 15.53
N VAL A 457 -9.65 47.33 15.09
CA VAL A 457 -8.77 48.49 15.13
C VAL A 457 -8.55 48.97 13.71
N THR A 458 -8.93 50.21 13.42
CA THR A 458 -8.79 50.82 12.09
C THR A 458 -7.91 52.05 12.18
N ALA A 459 -6.82 52.10 11.41
CA ALA A 459 -6.01 53.30 11.20
C ALA A 459 -6.36 53.94 9.85
N SER A 460 -6.61 55.24 9.86
CA SER A 460 -6.94 56.05 8.69
C SER A 460 -5.91 57.17 8.52
N ARG A 461 -5.19 57.18 7.40
CA ARG A 461 -4.15 58.18 7.12
C ARG A 461 -4.74 59.58 6.95
N LEU A 462 -4.14 60.56 7.61
CA LEU A 462 -4.41 61.98 7.44
C LEU A 462 -3.82 62.49 6.12
N GLY A 463 -4.64 63.15 5.29
CA GLY A 463 -4.25 63.67 3.98
C GLY A 463 -4.70 62.79 2.79
N PHE A 464 -4.41 63.24 1.56
CA PHE A 464 -4.93 62.62 0.33
C PHE A 464 -3.82 61.97 -0.52
N PRO A 465 -4.01 60.75 -1.06
CA PRO A 465 -5.20 59.89 -0.90
C PRO A 465 -5.22 59.19 0.48
N PRO A 466 -6.40 59.06 1.12
CA PRO A 466 -6.52 58.36 2.39
C PRO A 466 -6.23 56.87 2.20
N ALA A 467 -5.34 56.33 3.03
CA ALA A 467 -5.09 54.89 3.13
C ALA A 467 -5.66 54.42 4.47
N THR A 468 -6.45 53.35 4.45
CA THR A 468 -7.05 52.75 5.64
C THR A 468 -6.57 51.32 5.81
N GLN A 469 -6.25 50.95 7.04
CA GLN A 469 -5.96 49.56 7.39
C GLN A 469 -6.72 49.17 8.65
N THR A 470 -7.26 47.96 8.63
CA THR A 470 -8.00 47.39 9.75
C THR A 470 -7.40 46.06 10.16
N THR A 471 -7.34 45.81 11.47
CA THR A 471 -7.04 44.51 12.07
C THR A 471 -8.01 44.25 13.22
N VAL A 472 -7.91 43.07 13.84
CA VAL A 472 -8.60 42.75 15.09
C VAL A 472 -7.59 42.39 16.17
N THR A 473 -7.92 42.70 17.42
CA THR A 473 -7.07 42.34 18.56
C THR A 473 -7.05 40.82 18.79
N ALA A 474 -5.86 40.30 19.12
CA ALA A 474 -5.63 38.92 19.50
C ALA A 474 -6.14 38.63 20.93
N ALA A 475 -6.07 37.36 21.34
CA ALA A 475 -6.57 36.89 22.64
C ALA A 475 -5.92 37.60 23.85
N ASP A 476 -4.66 38.03 23.70
CA ASP A 476 -3.91 38.80 24.70
C ASP A 476 -4.14 40.31 24.59
N GLY A 477 -5.10 40.75 23.78
CA GLY A 477 -5.47 42.15 23.58
C GLY A 477 -4.50 42.91 22.69
N SER A 478 -3.44 42.26 22.21
CA SER A 478 -2.46 42.87 21.31
C SER A 478 -3.03 43.01 19.90
N TYR A 479 -2.58 44.02 19.17
CA TYR A 479 -2.85 44.14 17.75
C TYR A 479 -1.65 44.75 17.04
N ARG A 480 -1.59 44.51 15.72
CA ARG A 480 -0.58 45.12 14.85
C ARG A 480 -1.14 45.44 13.48
N LEU A 481 -1.03 46.70 13.09
CA LEU A 481 -1.33 47.24 11.77
C LEU A 481 -0.01 47.33 10.98
N LYS A 482 0.15 46.47 9.97
CA LYS A 482 1.41 46.24 9.23
C LYS A 482 1.43 47.00 7.90
N VAL A 483 2.58 47.40 7.36
CA VAL A 483 2.66 47.97 6.00
C VAL A 483 1.91 49.32 5.89
N LEU A 484 2.10 50.19 6.89
CA LEU A 484 1.57 51.56 6.86
C LEU A 484 2.58 52.49 6.17
N PRO A 485 2.19 53.28 5.15
CA PRO A 485 3.02 54.35 4.62
C PRO A 485 3.37 55.40 5.68
N ASP A 486 4.51 56.08 5.54
CA ASP A 486 4.87 57.23 6.35
C ASP A 486 3.76 58.28 6.38
N GLY A 487 3.41 58.75 7.58
CA GLY A 487 2.39 59.77 7.77
C GLY A 487 1.65 59.65 9.10
N ASP A 488 0.72 60.56 9.31
CA ASP A 488 -0.08 60.65 10.53
C ASP A 488 -1.41 59.90 10.35
N TYR A 489 -1.86 59.17 11.37
CA TYR A 489 -3.06 58.34 11.33
C TYR A 489 -4.02 58.65 12.47
N HIS A 490 -5.33 58.59 12.19
CA HIS A 490 -6.36 58.44 13.22
C HIS A 490 -6.59 56.95 13.45
N VAL A 491 -6.44 56.50 14.70
CA VAL A 491 -6.68 55.10 15.08
C VAL A 491 -7.98 55.03 15.88
N VAL A 492 -8.92 54.19 15.41
CA VAL A 492 -10.20 53.94 16.06
C VAL A 492 -10.31 52.48 16.48
N PHE A 493 -10.92 52.27 17.65
CA PHE A 493 -11.17 51.01 18.30
C PHE A 493 -12.69 50.83 18.38
N GLU A 494 -13.20 49.85 17.63
CA GLU A 494 -14.62 49.60 17.46
C GLU A 494 -14.92 48.17 17.85
N ASP A 495 -15.99 47.98 18.61
CA ASP A 495 -16.54 46.64 18.80
C ASP A 495 -17.47 46.31 17.63
N PRO A 496 -17.08 45.38 16.74
CA PRO A 496 -17.88 45.03 15.56
C PRO A 496 -19.17 44.29 15.92
N THR A 497 -19.37 43.86 17.16
CA THR A 497 -20.60 43.16 17.62
C THR A 497 -21.77 44.10 17.92
N SER A 498 -21.55 45.41 17.83
CA SER A 498 -22.55 46.48 18.00
C SER A 498 -23.72 46.44 17.00
N VAL A 499 -23.64 45.64 15.94
CA VAL A 499 -24.76 45.37 15.01
C VAL A 499 -25.31 43.96 15.27
N GLY A 500 -26.26 43.82 16.20
CA GLY A 500 -26.94 42.54 16.43
C GLY A 500 -27.32 42.16 17.86
N GLY A 501 -27.17 43.05 18.85
CA GLY A 501 -27.78 42.86 20.18
C GLY A 501 -27.00 42.02 21.19
N VAL A 502 -25.67 42.06 21.14
CA VAL A 502 -24.79 41.56 22.20
C VAL A 502 -23.80 42.68 22.53
N TYR A 503 -24.01 43.34 23.69
CA TYR A 503 -23.19 44.31 24.42
C TYR A 503 -22.15 45.15 23.63
N PRO A 504 -22.43 46.42 23.28
CA PRO A 504 -21.43 47.25 22.59
C PRO A 504 -20.46 47.92 23.58
N TYR A 505 -19.14 47.64 23.46
CA TYR A 505 -18.14 48.60 23.94
C TYR A 505 -18.27 49.91 23.14
N ARG A 506 -18.19 51.06 23.81
CA ARG A 506 -18.25 52.36 23.14
C ARG A 506 -17.06 52.51 22.18
N THR A 507 -17.35 52.86 20.91
CA THR A 507 -16.31 53.25 19.94
C THR A 507 -15.44 54.36 20.52
N GLN A 508 -14.13 54.17 20.46
CA GLN A 508 -13.14 55.10 21.01
C GLN A 508 -12.01 55.33 20.00
N TYR A 509 -11.47 56.53 19.96
CA TYR A 509 -10.28 56.88 19.17
C TYR A 509 -9.06 56.99 20.10
N PHE A 510 -7.86 56.93 19.52
CA PHE A 510 -6.58 56.99 20.25
C PHE A 510 -6.52 58.14 21.30
N ASP A 511 -5.82 57.87 22.42
CA ASP A 511 -5.78 58.69 23.65
C ASP A 511 -7.13 58.87 24.35
N GLY A 512 -8.01 57.87 24.21
CA GLY A 512 -9.27 57.80 24.95
C GLY A 512 -10.38 58.72 24.44
N ARG A 513 -10.24 59.26 23.22
CA ARG A 513 -11.12 60.28 22.64
C ARG A 513 -12.43 59.66 22.14
N ALA A 514 -13.54 60.39 22.27
CA ALA A 514 -14.87 59.86 21.98
C ALA A 514 -15.29 59.99 20.50
N ASP A 515 -14.55 60.74 19.69
CA ASP A 515 -14.86 61.01 18.29
C ASP A 515 -13.60 61.34 17.47
N GLU A 516 -13.71 61.21 16.15
CA GLU A 516 -12.59 61.40 15.20
C GLU A 516 -12.03 62.83 15.22
N THR A 517 -12.89 63.84 15.44
CA THR A 517 -12.50 65.26 15.39
C THR A 517 -11.66 65.72 16.58
N SER A 518 -11.68 64.95 17.67
CA SER A 518 -10.91 65.20 18.89
C SER A 518 -9.74 64.23 19.07
N ALA A 519 -9.53 63.30 18.13
CA ALA A 519 -8.49 62.29 18.18
C ALA A 519 -7.09 62.87 17.93
N ASP A 520 -6.14 62.52 18.79
CA ASP A 520 -4.73 62.81 18.59
C ASP A 520 -4.16 61.89 17.49
N ALA A 521 -3.29 62.42 16.63
CA ALA A 521 -2.74 61.67 15.51
C ALA A 521 -1.56 60.78 15.92
N VAL A 522 -1.48 59.57 15.35
CA VAL A 522 -0.38 58.62 15.53
C VAL A 522 0.55 58.70 14.30
N SER A 523 1.75 59.26 14.49
CA SER A 523 2.74 59.43 13.42
C SER A 523 3.57 58.17 13.18
N VAL A 524 3.66 57.73 11.93
CA VAL A 524 4.54 56.64 11.47
C VAL A 524 5.62 57.23 10.55
N VAL A 525 6.89 56.86 10.77
CA VAL A 525 8.03 57.28 9.95
C VAL A 525 8.87 56.07 9.53
N GLU A 526 9.59 56.19 8.42
CA GLU A 526 10.24 55.13 7.61
C GLU A 526 11.12 54.13 8.40
N SER A 527 11.53 54.47 9.62
CA SER A 527 12.46 53.70 10.46
C SER A 527 11.97 53.43 11.90
N ALA A 528 10.72 53.71 12.26
CA ALA A 528 10.19 53.48 13.60
C ALA A 528 8.71 53.04 13.60
N SER A 529 8.38 52.05 14.44
CA SER A 529 6.99 51.66 14.72
C SER A 529 6.38 52.54 15.82
N ALA A 530 5.10 52.86 15.72
CA ALA A 530 4.38 53.67 16.69
C ALA A 530 3.43 52.82 17.56
N ARG A 531 3.18 53.24 18.80
CA ARG A 531 2.33 52.51 19.75
C ARG A 531 1.01 53.24 20.02
N ALA A 532 -0.11 52.52 20.00
CA ALA A 532 -1.44 53.08 20.30
C ALA A 532 -2.30 52.12 21.16
N ASP A 533 -2.42 52.38 22.46
CA ASP A 533 -3.26 51.57 23.36
C ASP A 533 -4.66 52.17 23.54
N ALA A 534 -5.64 51.34 23.93
CA ALA A 534 -7.00 51.79 24.20
C ALA A 534 -7.65 51.08 25.41
N VAL A 535 -8.64 51.74 26.00
CA VAL A 535 -9.31 51.32 27.24
C VAL A 535 -10.84 51.53 27.12
N LEU A 536 -11.62 50.45 26.94
CA LEU A 536 -13.05 50.51 26.54
C LEU A 536 -14.07 50.27 27.70
N VAL A 537 -15.31 50.80 27.57
CA VAL A 537 -16.44 50.82 28.57
C VAL A 537 -17.80 50.44 27.93
N ILE A 538 -18.81 49.91 28.68
CA ILE A 538 -20.17 49.48 28.20
C ILE A 538 -21.38 50.29 28.76
N ASP A 539 -22.62 50.08 28.23
CA ASP A 539 -23.92 50.68 28.65
C ASP A 539 -25.00 49.62 29.14
N GLU A 540 -25.31 49.56 30.46
CA GLU A 540 -26.51 49.01 31.21
C GLU A 540 -26.85 47.47 31.29
N PRO A 541 -27.45 46.96 32.41
CA PRO A 541 -27.52 45.51 32.78
C PRO A 541 -28.72 44.62 32.31
N PHE A 542 -28.48 43.30 32.07
CA PHE A 542 -29.37 42.22 31.57
C PHE A 542 -29.31 40.89 32.38
N ALA A 543 -30.33 40.02 32.23
CA ALA A 543 -30.40 38.67 32.82
C ALA A 543 -29.43 37.65 32.18
N PRO A 544 -29.03 36.56 32.89
CA PRO A 544 -28.06 35.60 32.39
C PRO A 544 -28.60 34.80 31.21
N ARG A 545 -27.75 34.47 30.25
CA ARG A 545 -28.09 33.63 29.09
C ARG A 545 -27.61 32.21 29.33
N THR A 546 -28.40 31.22 28.92
CA THR A 546 -28.01 29.80 28.96
C THR A 546 -27.87 29.22 27.56
N ARG A 547 -26.89 28.34 27.36
CA ARG A 547 -26.68 27.60 26.12
C ARG A 547 -26.40 26.14 26.41
N PHE A 548 -27.21 25.26 25.82
CA PHE A 548 -26.91 23.84 25.71
C PHE A 548 -25.92 23.59 24.57
N ILE A 549 -24.85 22.87 24.86
CA ILE A 549 -23.83 22.43 23.91
C ILE A 549 -23.82 20.91 23.96
N GLY A 550 -24.56 20.29 23.04
CA GLY A 550 -24.59 18.85 22.90
C GLY A 550 -24.81 18.44 21.47
N VAL A 551 -24.33 17.24 21.13
CA VAL A 551 -24.45 16.63 19.81
C VAL A 551 -25.15 15.28 19.97
N ALA A 552 -26.01 14.94 19.00
CA ALA A 552 -26.41 13.54 18.83
C ALA A 552 -25.15 12.75 18.46
N SER A 553 -24.94 11.61 19.11
CA SER A 553 -23.72 10.82 18.97
C SER A 553 -24.06 9.34 18.87
N ALA A 554 -23.29 8.60 18.06
CA ALA A 554 -23.36 7.14 18.00
C ALA A 554 -22.59 6.46 19.14
N LEU A 555 -21.91 7.25 19.97
CA LEU A 555 -21.17 6.76 21.13
C LEU A 555 -22.15 6.43 22.26
N ARG A 556 -21.93 5.33 23.00
CA ARG A 556 -22.73 5.02 24.20
C ARG A 556 -22.51 6.03 25.31
N GLN A 557 -21.43 6.79 25.24
CA GLN A 557 -21.13 7.86 26.17
C GLN A 557 -20.80 9.15 25.44
N THR A 558 -21.39 10.25 25.88
CA THR A 558 -21.01 11.58 25.40
C THR A 558 -20.98 12.59 26.55
N GLN A 559 -20.17 13.62 26.39
CA GLN A 559 -20.19 14.77 27.27
C GLN A 559 -20.97 15.89 26.62
N VAL A 560 -21.92 16.44 27.37
CA VAL A 560 -22.62 17.66 26.99
C VAL A 560 -22.37 18.73 28.02
N SER A 561 -22.29 19.96 27.56
CA SER A 561 -22.04 21.11 28.42
C SER A 561 -23.23 22.04 28.39
N VAL A 562 -23.62 22.52 29.56
CA VAL A 562 -24.49 23.68 29.67
C VAL A 562 -23.64 24.82 30.18
N VAL A 563 -23.74 25.96 29.49
CA VAL A 563 -23.03 27.17 29.87
C VAL A 563 -24.06 28.25 30.17
N ALA A 564 -23.91 28.89 31.33
CA ALA A 564 -24.56 30.15 31.65
C ALA A 564 -23.53 31.27 31.50
N THR A 565 -23.87 32.31 30.75
CA THR A 565 -23.02 33.49 30.60
C THR A 565 -23.77 34.78 30.92
N GLU A 566 -23.04 35.69 31.53
CA GLU A 566 -23.32 37.11 31.62
C GLU A 566 -22.11 37.91 31.17
N PRO A 567 -22.30 39.13 30.66
CA PRO A 567 -21.22 40.11 30.56
C PRO A 567 -20.46 40.28 31.87
N ALA A 568 -19.19 40.67 31.77
CA ALA A 568 -18.35 41.00 32.92
C ALA A 568 -18.79 42.23 33.69
N GLU A 569 -19.65 43.00 33.06
CA GLU A 569 -20.13 44.27 33.55
C GLU A 569 -21.49 44.11 34.26
N GLU A 570 -22.01 42.88 34.36
CA GLU A 570 -23.19 42.48 35.13
C GLU A 570 -22.88 42.02 36.55
N SER A 571 -23.94 41.70 37.30
CA SER A 571 -23.85 41.17 38.66
C SER A 571 -23.07 39.86 38.77
N GLY A 572 -23.00 39.05 37.70
CA GLY A 572 -22.30 37.79 37.65
C GLY A 572 -23.19 36.60 38.01
N ILE A 573 -22.80 35.40 37.57
CA ILE A 573 -23.60 34.20 37.77
C ILE A 573 -23.56 33.77 39.25
N ARG A 574 -24.73 33.62 39.86
CA ARG A 574 -24.89 33.06 41.22
C ARG A 574 -24.95 31.54 41.18
N GLU A 575 -25.75 30.99 40.28
CA GLU A 575 -25.92 29.54 40.15
C GLU A 575 -26.36 29.12 38.75
N LEU A 576 -25.79 28.02 38.25
CA LEU A 576 -26.27 27.26 37.11
C LEU A 576 -26.88 25.95 37.62
N ASN A 577 -28.16 25.71 37.32
CA ASN A 577 -28.86 24.49 37.68
C ASN A 577 -29.03 23.61 36.44
N VAL A 578 -28.58 22.35 36.51
CA VAL A 578 -28.70 21.38 35.41
C VAL A 578 -29.18 20.03 35.93
N ARG A 579 -30.05 19.37 35.19
CA ARG A 579 -30.59 18.05 35.52
C ARG A 579 -30.58 17.14 34.29
N LEU A 580 -30.04 15.94 34.43
CA LEU A 580 -30.14 14.86 33.44
C LEU A 580 -31.29 13.91 33.81
N ASP A 581 -32.19 13.67 32.87
CA ASP A 581 -33.37 12.82 32.99
C ASP A 581 -34.19 13.09 34.26
N ALA A 582 -34.62 12.03 34.95
CA ALA A 582 -35.28 12.11 36.25
C ALA A 582 -34.27 12.25 37.42
N GLY A 583 -32.98 12.42 37.15
CA GLY A 583 -31.90 12.47 38.15
C GLY A 583 -31.96 13.69 39.08
N ALA A 584 -30.98 13.80 39.97
CA ALA A 584 -30.84 14.96 40.84
C ALA A 584 -30.40 16.20 40.04
N THR A 585 -30.85 17.38 40.47
CA THR A 585 -30.34 18.65 39.93
C THR A 585 -28.94 18.89 40.47
N GLN A 586 -27.97 19.07 39.58
CA GLN A 586 -26.65 19.59 39.88
C GLN A 586 -26.71 21.11 39.87
N THR A 587 -26.34 21.73 40.98
CA THR A 587 -26.18 23.18 41.09
C THR A 587 -24.69 23.51 41.06
N VAL A 588 -24.27 24.28 40.07
CA VAL A 588 -22.91 24.79 39.93
C VAL A 588 -22.89 26.23 40.42
N THR A 589 -22.12 26.48 41.47
CA THR A 589 -21.84 27.82 42.01
C THR A 589 -20.42 28.21 41.60
N PRO A 590 -20.22 29.34 40.90
CA PRO A 590 -18.88 29.83 40.59
C PRO A 590 -18.05 30.08 41.86
N GLY A 591 -16.75 29.71 41.84
CA GLY A 591 -15.85 29.87 42.98
C GLY A 591 -15.43 31.32 43.29
N ALA A 592 -15.72 32.25 42.38
CA ALA A 592 -15.58 33.71 42.49
C ALA A 592 -16.72 34.36 41.68
N PRO A 593 -17.09 35.63 41.89
CA PRO A 593 -18.05 36.34 41.03
C PRO A 593 -17.57 36.26 39.59
N GLY A 594 -18.23 35.41 38.79
CA GLY A 594 -17.78 35.02 37.46
C GLY A 594 -18.88 35.29 36.44
N THR A 595 -18.46 35.68 35.25
CA THR A 595 -19.31 35.89 34.08
C THR A 595 -19.86 34.61 33.48
N GLU A 596 -19.30 33.47 33.88
CA GLU A 596 -19.63 32.19 33.29
C GLU A 596 -19.69 31.11 34.36
N ALA A 597 -20.72 30.28 34.27
CA ALA A 597 -20.80 29.00 34.95
C ALA A 597 -21.00 27.92 33.91
N SER A 598 -20.26 26.81 34.00
CA SER A 598 -20.45 25.67 33.12
C SER A 598 -20.65 24.40 33.93
N ALA A 599 -21.54 23.54 33.44
CA ALA A 599 -21.77 22.20 33.96
C ALA A 599 -21.59 21.21 32.82
N THR A 600 -20.71 20.21 33.03
CA THR A 600 -20.56 19.10 32.10
C THR A 600 -21.30 17.89 32.64
N LEU A 601 -22.20 17.34 31.83
CA LEU A 601 -22.90 16.10 32.10
C LEU A 601 -22.32 14.99 31.25
N THR A 602 -22.11 13.83 31.87
CA THR A 602 -21.83 12.59 31.16
C THR A 602 -23.15 11.86 30.93
N ILE A 603 -23.50 11.65 29.66
CA ILE A 603 -24.68 10.91 29.25
C ILE A 603 -24.22 9.50 28.84
N THR A 604 -24.91 8.47 29.32
CA THR A 604 -24.59 7.06 29.01
C THR A 604 -25.84 6.24 28.66
N GLY A 605 -25.73 5.42 27.61
CA GLY A 605 -26.72 4.43 27.20
C GLY A 605 -27.61 4.83 26.01
N TYR A 606 -28.00 3.85 25.19
CA TYR A 606 -28.71 4.08 23.93
C TYR A 606 -30.22 4.32 24.12
N TRP A 607 -30.57 5.52 24.57
CA TRP A 607 -31.94 6.00 24.54
C TRP A 607 -31.98 7.53 24.45
N VAL A 608 -33.18 8.09 24.47
CA VAL A 608 -33.39 9.54 24.49
C VAL A 608 -33.23 10.04 25.93
N HIS A 609 -32.19 10.83 26.15
CA HIS A 609 -31.94 11.56 27.38
C HIS A 609 -32.50 12.98 27.30
N THR A 610 -32.93 13.53 28.43
CA THR A 610 -33.46 14.89 28.57
C THR A 610 -32.59 15.69 29.53
N VAL A 611 -32.05 16.82 29.08
CA VAL A 611 -31.28 17.76 29.91
C VAL A 611 -32.12 19.01 30.17
N ARG A 612 -32.40 19.32 31.44
CA ARG A 612 -33.11 20.54 31.85
C ARG A 612 -32.15 21.50 32.54
N TYR A 613 -32.19 22.79 32.21
CA TYR A 613 -31.24 23.76 32.76
C TYR A 613 -31.81 25.18 32.93
N SER A 614 -31.23 25.96 33.85
CA SER A 614 -31.56 27.37 34.12
C SER A 614 -30.42 28.06 34.88
N ALA A 615 -30.31 29.38 34.81
CA ALA A 615 -29.31 30.14 35.57
C ALA A 615 -29.93 31.29 36.38
N VAL A 616 -29.22 31.71 37.43
CA VAL A 616 -29.57 32.88 38.24
C VAL A 616 -28.32 33.71 38.46
N ASP A 617 -28.45 35.03 38.36
CA ASP A 617 -27.37 35.97 38.62
C ASP A 617 -27.34 36.43 40.09
N LEU A 618 -26.32 37.21 40.45
CA LEU A 618 -26.14 37.76 41.78
C LEU A 618 -27.15 38.88 42.10
N ALA A 619 -27.73 39.54 41.09
CA ALA A 619 -28.83 40.49 41.21
C ALA A 619 -30.21 39.82 41.41
N GLY A 620 -30.31 38.50 41.26
CA GLY A 620 -31.54 37.72 41.39
C GLY A 620 -32.37 37.60 40.11
N ASN A 621 -31.87 38.03 38.96
CA ASN A 621 -32.47 37.77 37.65
C ASN A 621 -32.29 36.31 37.26
N VAL A 622 -33.37 35.69 36.77
CA VAL A 622 -33.44 34.24 36.50
C VAL A 622 -33.70 34.01 35.02
N THR A 623 -32.88 33.18 34.37
CA THR A 623 -33.22 32.60 33.06
C THR A 623 -34.32 31.55 33.25
N PRO A 624 -35.44 31.62 32.49
CA PRO A 624 -36.45 30.58 32.50
C PRO A 624 -35.83 29.20 32.22
N ALA A 625 -36.37 28.15 32.85
CA ALA A 625 -35.83 26.80 32.67
C ALA A 625 -36.09 26.28 31.24
N GLU A 626 -35.02 25.85 30.58
CA GLU A 626 -35.00 25.30 29.22
C GLU A 626 -34.79 23.78 29.26
N THR A 627 -35.01 23.11 28.13
CA THR A 627 -34.83 21.67 27.99
C THR A 627 -34.25 21.31 26.63
N ALA A 628 -33.28 20.41 26.62
CA ALA A 628 -32.67 19.82 25.43
C ALA A 628 -32.76 18.29 25.49
N THR A 629 -32.78 17.63 24.34
CA THR A 629 -32.76 16.16 24.26
C THR A 629 -31.49 15.68 23.57
N VAL A 630 -30.91 14.60 24.08
CA VAL A 630 -29.75 13.91 23.49
C VAL A 630 -30.15 12.47 23.22
N THR A 631 -29.99 12.01 21.99
CA THR A 631 -30.24 10.60 21.65
C THR A 631 -28.89 9.94 21.38
N LEU A 632 -28.63 8.85 22.09
CA LEU A 632 -27.52 7.95 21.77
C LEU A 632 -28.07 6.73 21.04
N THR A 633 -27.43 6.34 19.94
CA THR A 633 -27.80 5.17 19.14
C THR A 633 -26.61 4.23 19.01
N PRO A 634 -26.82 2.90 18.97
CA PRO A 634 -25.72 1.96 18.74
C PRO A 634 -25.01 2.25 17.42
N PRO A 635 -23.70 1.95 17.32
CA PRO A 635 -22.96 2.14 16.10
C PRO A 635 -23.58 1.27 14.99
N PRO A 636 -23.80 1.83 13.79
CA PRO A 636 -24.34 1.06 12.68
C PRO A 636 -23.39 -0.07 12.28
N VAL A 637 -23.92 -1.30 12.30
CA VAL A 637 -23.29 -2.46 11.66
C VAL A 637 -23.89 -2.61 10.26
N THR A 638 -23.06 -2.49 9.24
CA THR A 638 -23.46 -2.57 7.84
C THR A 638 -22.80 -3.76 7.15
N ARG A 639 -23.35 -4.18 5.99
CA ARG A 639 -22.78 -5.25 5.19
C ARG A 639 -22.53 -4.78 3.77
N VAL A 640 -21.33 -5.05 3.25
CA VAL A 640 -21.03 -4.93 1.82
C VAL A 640 -20.92 -6.35 1.24
N ALA A 641 -21.83 -6.69 0.35
CA ALA A 641 -21.98 -8.05 -0.18
C ALA A 641 -22.12 -8.07 -1.70
N GLY A 642 -21.83 -9.22 -2.29
CA GLY A 642 -21.98 -9.52 -3.70
C GLY A 642 -22.26 -11.00 -3.94
N SER A 643 -22.61 -11.37 -5.17
CA SER A 643 -22.83 -12.77 -5.59
C SER A 643 -21.57 -13.63 -5.47
N ASP A 644 -20.41 -12.99 -5.60
CA ASP A 644 -19.09 -13.58 -5.60
C ASP A 644 -18.05 -12.54 -5.15
N ARG A 645 -16.80 -12.96 -5.06
CA ARG A 645 -15.66 -12.12 -4.65
C ARG A 645 -15.44 -10.88 -5.54
N TYR A 646 -15.76 -10.96 -6.83
CA TYR A 646 -15.61 -9.84 -7.77
C TYR A 646 -16.72 -8.81 -7.57
N ALA A 647 -17.94 -9.28 -7.31
CA ALA A 647 -19.07 -8.45 -6.97
C ALA A 647 -18.86 -7.72 -5.63
N VAL A 648 -18.27 -8.39 -4.62
CA VAL A 648 -17.89 -7.77 -3.34
C VAL A 648 -16.86 -6.66 -3.57
N ALA A 649 -15.77 -6.95 -4.29
CA ALA A 649 -14.75 -5.95 -4.63
C ALA A 649 -15.33 -4.72 -5.33
N ALA A 650 -16.19 -4.94 -6.34
CA ALA A 650 -16.86 -3.85 -7.06
C ALA A 650 -17.86 -3.08 -6.18
N ALA A 651 -18.52 -3.73 -5.22
CA ALA A 651 -19.43 -3.07 -4.29
C ALA A 651 -18.67 -2.19 -3.29
N ILE A 652 -17.54 -2.67 -2.76
CA ILE A 652 -16.63 -1.91 -1.91
C ILE A 652 -16.12 -0.67 -2.65
N ALA A 653 -15.56 -0.87 -3.86
CA ALA A 653 -15.05 0.22 -4.67
C ALA A 653 -16.11 1.32 -4.94
N ARG A 654 -17.37 0.93 -5.19
CA ARG A 654 -18.50 1.88 -5.37
C ARG A 654 -18.82 2.64 -4.08
N GLY A 655 -18.81 1.95 -2.94
CA GLY A 655 -19.07 2.54 -1.63
C GLY A 655 -18.03 3.61 -1.28
N ASP A 656 -16.76 3.30 -1.50
CA ASP A 656 -15.64 4.21 -1.20
C ASP A 656 -15.55 5.37 -2.21
N ASN A 657 -16.13 5.20 -3.40
CA ASN A 657 -16.04 6.17 -4.51
C ASN A 657 -17.41 6.53 -5.09
N PRO A 658 -18.26 7.22 -4.31
CA PRO A 658 -19.58 7.61 -4.77
C PRO A 658 -19.48 8.50 -6.02
N GLY A 659 -20.06 8.02 -7.12
CA GLY A 659 -20.09 8.73 -8.40
C GLY A 659 -18.80 8.69 -9.22
N TRP A 660 -17.75 7.98 -8.78
CA TRP A 660 -16.49 7.73 -9.52
C TRP A 660 -15.71 8.97 -10.01
N SER A 661 -16.08 10.17 -9.57
CA SER A 661 -15.41 11.40 -9.98
C SER A 661 -13.98 11.43 -9.44
N GLY A 662 -12.99 11.65 -10.31
CA GLY A 662 -11.58 11.72 -9.93
C GLY A 662 -10.90 10.36 -9.76
N VAL A 663 -11.59 9.25 -10.04
CA VAL A 663 -10.99 7.91 -10.02
C VAL A 663 -10.31 7.64 -11.37
N THR A 664 -9.04 8.00 -11.46
CA THR A 664 -8.20 7.81 -12.66
C THR A 664 -7.29 6.58 -12.58
N ASP A 665 -7.11 6.02 -11.39
CA ASP A 665 -6.17 4.93 -11.14
C ASP A 665 -6.89 3.83 -10.37
N VAL A 666 -6.71 2.58 -10.83
CA VAL A 666 -7.37 1.40 -10.28
C VAL A 666 -6.35 0.29 -10.19
N VAL A 667 -6.21 -0.33 -9.02
CA VAL A 667 -5.41 -1.54 -8.88
C VAL A 667 -6.27 -2.74 -9.29
N LEU A 668 -5.76 -3.55 -10.20
CA LEU A 668 -6.43 -4.76 -10.69
C LEU A 668 -5.59 -5.99 -10.36
N ALA A 669 -6.14 -6.92 -9.58
CA ALA A 669 -5.45 -8.14 -9.20
C ALA A 669 -6.27 -9.40 -9.49
N SER A 670 -5.64 -10.57 -9.39
CA SER A 670 -6.36 -11.83 -9.45
C SER A 670 -7.26 -12.00 -8.23
N GLY A 671 -8.50 -12.43 -8.46
CA GLY A 671 -9.40 -12.86 -7.40
C GLY A 671 -9.31 -14.35 -7.09
N GLU A 672 -8.49 -15.13 -7.80
CA GLU A 672 -8.50 -16.60 -7.70
C GLU A 672 -7.63 -17.13 -6.56
N ASP A 673 -8.05 -18.23 -5.93
CA ASP A 673 -7.36 -18.80 -4.78
C ASP A 673 -5.92 -19.25 -5.11
N ARG A 674 -5.70 -19.77 -6.33
CA ARG A 674 -4.38 -20.17 -6.84
C ARG A 674 -3.37 -19.02 -6.97
N ALA A 675 -3.86 -17.77 -7.04
CA ALA A 675 -3.06 -16.56 -7.24
C ALA A 675 -3.27 -15.55 -6.10
N ALA A 676 -3.78 -15.99 -4.94
CA ALA A 676 -4.11 -15.12 -3.81
C ALA A 676 -2.88 -14.53 -3.09
N ALA A 677 -1.67 -14.97 -3.43
CA ALA A 677 -0.43 -14.44 -2.87
C ALA A 677 -0.02 -13.08 -3.47
N ASP A 678 -0.17 -12.92 -4.78
CA ASP A 678 0.23 -11.69 -5.51
C ASP A 678 -0.43 -10.42 -4.93
N PRO A 679 -1.75 -10.40 -4.64
CA PRO A 679 -2.38 -9.19 -4.13
C PRO A 679 -2.13 -8.88 -2.65
N LEU A 680 -1.45 -9.73 -1.88
CA LEU A 680 -1.26 -9.51 -0.44
C LEU A 680 -0.58 -8.17 -0.12
N ALA A 681 0.26 -7.67 -1.04
CA ALA A 681 0.95 -6.39 -0.93
C ALA A 681 0.22 -5.22 -1.65
N ALA A 682 -0.89 -5.48 -2.35
CA ALA A 682 -1.54 -4.51 -3.25
C ALA A 682 -2.07 -3.26 -2.52
N ALA A 683 -2.29 -3.32 -1.22
CA ALA A 683 -2.79 -2.20 -0.41
C ALA A 683 -1.87 -0.97 -0.50
N GLY A 684 -0.56 -1.19 -0.50
CA GLY A 684 0.43 -0.12 -0.64
C GLY A 684 0.36 0.56 -2.01
N LEU A 685 0.11 -0.21 -3.06
CA LEU A 685 -0.11 0.33 -4.41
C LEU A 685 -1.41 1.16 -4.48
N CYS A 686 -2.47 0.71 -3.79
CA CYS A 686 -3.71 1.46 -3.67
C CYS A 686 -3.48 2.80 -2.97
N TRP A 687 -2.68 2.82 -1.90
CA TRP A 687 -2.27 4.06 -1.22
C TRP A 687 -1.42 4.97 -2.14
N ALA A 688 -0.48 4.41 -2.91
CA ALA A 688 0.43 5.17 -3.76
C ALA A 688 -0.30 5.98 -4.84
N TYR A 689 -1.32 5.38 -5.48
CA TYR A 689 -2.16 6.04 -6.49
C TYR A 689 -3.42 6.69 -5.91
N GLY A 690 -3.66 6.53 -4.61
CA GLY A 690 -4.75 7.17 -3.89
C GLY A 690 -4.46 8.62 -3.56
N SER A 691 -5.51 9.33 -3.17
CA SER A 691 -5.37 10.63 -2.50
C SER A 691 -5.12 10.41 -0.99
N PRO A 692 -4.56 11.39 -0.25
CA PRO A 692 -4.41 11.29 1.20
C PRO A 692 -5.72 10.90 1.89
N GLY A 693 -5.70 9.80 2.66
CA GLY A 693 -6.88 9.25 3.34
C GLY A 693 -7.90 8.57 2.42
N LYS A 694 -7.60 8.38 1.13
CA LYS A 694 -8.49 7.72 0.18
C LYS A 694 -7.70 6.89 -0.86
N PRO A 695 -7.45 5.59 -0.59
CA PRO A 695 -6.76 4.69 -1.50
C PRO A 695 -7.46 4.58 -2.85
N ALA A 696 -6.70 4.30 -3.91
CA ALA A 696 -7.24 3.89 -5.20
C ALA A 696 -8.05 2.59 -5.08
N PRO A 697 -9.12 2.40 -5.86
CA PRO A 697 -9.92 1.17 -5.79
C PRO A 697 -9.10 -0.08 -6.13
N LEU A 698 -9.28 -1.14 -5.34
CA LEU A 698 -8.80 -2.49 -5.63
C LEU A 698 -9.94 -3.32 -6.23
N LEU A 699 -9.82 -3.66 -7.51
CA LEU A 699 -10.73 -4.57 -8.21
C LEU A 699 -10.07 -5.93 -8.45
N LEU A 700 -10.91 -6.95 -8.59
CA LEU A 700 -10.48 -8.32 -8.83
C LEU A 700 -10.91 -8.80 -10.23
N THR A 701 -10.12 -9.67 -10.84
CA THR A 701 -10.46 -10.36 -12.10
C THR A 701 -10.12 -11.85 -12.02
N GLY A 702 -10.84 -12.67 -12.80
CA GLY A 702 -10.46 -14.06 -13.04
C GLY A 702 -9.39 -14.15 -14.13
N SER A 703 -8.65 -15.25 -14.16
CA SER A 703 -7.65 -15.50 -15.19
C SER A 703 -8.24 -16.11 -16.45
N ALA A 704 -9.44 -16.72 -16.37
CA ALA A 704 -10.15 -17.30 -17.52
C ALA A 704 -11.17 -16.33 -18.15
N SER A 705 -11.72 -15.41 -17.35
CA SER A 705 -12.69 -14.40 -17.79
C SER A 705 -12.76 -13.23 -16.81
N VAL A 706 -13.13 -12.05 -17.29
CA VAL A 706 -13.45 -10.90 -16.43
C VAL A 706 -14.89 -10.99 -15.95
N ALA A 707 -15.11 -10.81 -14.64
CA ALA A 707 -16.46 -10.79 -14.08
C ALA A 707 -17.23 -9.53 -14.53
N SER A 708 -18.53 -9.68 -14.81
CA SER A 708 -19.38 -8.57 -15.30
C SER A 708 -19.40 -7.35 -14.37
N ASN A 709 -19.29 -7.57 -13.05
CA ASN A 709 -19.24 -6.51 -12.05
C ASN A 709 -17.95 -5.69 -12.13
N THR A 710 -16.81 -6.33 -12.40
CA THR A 710 -15.51 -5.68 -12.62
C THR A 710 -15.54 -4.83 -13.89
N GLU A 711 -16.02 -5.41 -14.99
CA GLU A 711 -16.21 -4.70 -16.26
C GLU A 711 -17.13 -3.48 -16.10
N GLN A 712 -18.24 -3.65 -15.37
CA GLN A 712 -19.20 -2.58 -15.13
C GLN A 712 -18.58 -1.46 -14.30
N ALA A 713 -17.88 -1.77 -13.20
CA ALA A 713 -17.24 -0.76 -12.37
C ALA A 713 -16.24 0.08 -13.18
N ILE A 714 -15.41 -0.56 -14.01
CA ILE A 714 -14.44 0.14 -14.87
C ILE A 714 -15.15 1.00 -15.93
N ALA A 715 -16.22 0.48 -16.55
CA ALA A 715 -17.01 1.27 -17.50
C ALA A 715 -17.67 2.50 -16.85
N GLU A 716 -18.17 2.37 -15.63
CA GLU A 716 -18.71 3.48 -14.85
C GLU A 716 -17.62 4.54 -14.56
N MET A 717 -16.41 4.12 -14.15
CA MET A 717 -15.28 5.02 -13.94
C MET A 717 -14.90 5.75 -15.24
N VAL A 718 -14.80 5.04 -16.35
CA VAL A 718 -14.50 5.63 -17.66
C VAL A 718 -15.63 6.56 -18.10
N SER A 719 -16.89 6.32 -17.73
CA SER A 719 -17.98 7.27 -18.07
C SER A 719 -17.83 8.65 -17.40
N ARG A 720 -17.07 8.73 -16.30
CA ARG A 720 -16.88 9.93 -15.48
C ARG A 720 -15.52 10.59 -15.66
N ASN A 721 -14.53 9.86 -16.16
CA ASN A 721 -13.15 10.32 -16.26
C ASN A 721 -12.64 10.21 -17.71
N THR A 722 -11.73 11.10 -18.10
CA THR A 722 -11.14 11.08 -19.46
C THR A 722 -10.40 9.78 -19.71
N THR A 723 -9.57 9.37 -18.75
CA THR A 723 -8.73 8.18 -18.79
C THR A 723 -8.77 7.47 -17.43
N VAL A 724 -8.76 6.15 -17.46
CA VAL A 724 -8.56 5.27 -16.30
C VAL A 724 -7.37 4.36 -16.59
N THR A 725 -6.42 4.29 -15.67
CA THR A 725 -5.25 3.41 -15.72
C THR A 725 -5.45 2.22 -14.80
N LEU A 726 -5.30 1.02 -15.34
CA LEU A 726 -5.35 -0.24 -14.60
C LEU A 726 -3.93 -0.66 -14.21
N HIS A 727 -3.60 -0.59 -12.93
CA HIS A 727 -2.32 -1.03 -12.36
C HIS A 727 -2.43 -2.49 -11.98
N VAL A 728 -1.81 -3.36 -12.77
CA VAL A 728 -1.98 -4.82 -12.66
C VAL A 728 -1.00 -5.39 -11.64
N VAL A 729 -1.56 -6.03 -10.61
CA VAL A 729 -0.81 -6.81 -9.60
C VAL A 729 -0.97 -8.29 -9.91
N GLY A 730 0.16 -8.93 -10.23
CA GLY A 730 0.26 -10.32 -10.66
C GLY A 730 0.78 -10.47 -12.09
N GLY A 731 1.51 -11.56 -12.32
CA GLY A 731 2.10 -11.88 -13.62
C GLY A 731 1.07 -12.25 -14.69
N THR A 732 1.54 -12.62 -15.88
CA THR A 732 0.68 -12.98 -17.03
C THR A 732 -0.19 -14.21 -16.76
N VAL A 733 0.22 -15.11 -15.87
CA VAL A 733 -0.55 -16.28 -15.43
C VAL A 733 -1.70 -15.91 -14.48
N SER A 734 -1.48 -14.94 -13.59
CA SER A 734 -2.47 -14.49 -12.60
C SER A 734 -3.50 -13.55 -13.22
N VAL A 735 -3.05 -12.59 -14.02
CA VAL A 735 -3.90 -11.63 -14.73
C VAL A 735 -3.45 -11.54 -16.20
N PRO A 736 -3.96 -12.39 -17.10
CA PRO A 736 -3.55 -12.39 -18.50
C PRO A 736 -3.86 -11.09 -19.24
N ALA A 737 -3.05 -10.71 -20.23
CA ALA A 737 -3.30 -9.53 -21.07
C ALA A 737 -4.66 -9.59 -21.80
N ALA A 738 -5.13 -10.80 -22.13
CA ALA A 738 -6.46 -11.04 -22.68
C ALA A 738 -7.59 -10.47 -21.81
N ARG A 739 -7.43 -10.46 -20.47
CA ARG A 739 -8.42 -9.89 -19.55
C ARG A 739 -8.51 -8.37 -19.68
N ILE A 740 -7.40 -7.70 -19.98
CA ILE A 740 -7.40 -6.26 -20.25
C ILE A 740 -8.09 -5.95 -21.58
N ALA A 741 -7.87 -6.79 -22.59
CA ALA A 741 -8.58 -6.67 -23.87
C ALA A 741 -10.10 -6.86 -23.70
N GLU A 742 -10.53 -7.82 -22.87
CA GLU A 742 -11.93 -8.02 -22.50
C GLU A 742 -12.52 -6.79 -21.80
N ILE A 743 -11.81 -6.23 -20.80
CA ILE A 743 -12.24 -4.98 -20.13
C ILE A 743 -12.43 -3.85 -21.15
N ARG A 744 -11.48 -3.65 -22.07
CA ARG A 744 -11.60 -2.62 -23.12
C ARG A 744 -12.80 -2.85 -24.04
N ALA A 745 -13.05 -4.10 -24.45
CA ALA A 745 -14.21 -4.46 -25.27
C ALA A 745 -15.52 -4.22 -24.51
N ALA A 746 -15.56 -4.58 -23.24
CA ALA A 746 -16.66 -4.35 -22.31
C ALA A 746 -16.98 -2.84 -22.14
N VAL A 747 -15.95 -2.00 -21.99
CA VAL A 747 -16.08 -0.55 -21.90
C VAL A 747 -16.59 0.04 -23.22
N ALA A 748 -16.03 -0.40 -24.35
CA ALA A 748 -16.47 0.03 -25.69
C ALA A 748 -17.97 -0.25 -25.89
N SER A 749 -18.39 -1.48 -25.57
CA SER A 749 -19.78 -1.91 -25.69
C SER A 749 -20.71 -1.13 -24.75
N ARG A 750 -20.38 -1.00 -23.47
CA ARG A 750 -21.23 -0.34 -22.47
C ARG A 750 -21.37 1.16 -22.67
N LEU A 751 -20.35 1.83 -23.20
CA LEU A 751 -20.37 3.28 -23.42
C LEU A 751 -20.73 3.67 -24.86
N GLY A 752 -20.88 2.71 -25.78
CA GLY A 752 -21.14 2.99 -27.19
C GLY A 752 -20.00 3.74 -27.88
N ILE A 753 -18.75 3.47 -27.50
CA ILE A 753 -17.54 4.08 -28.07
C ILE A 753 -16.76 3.08 -28.93
N SER A 754 -15.89 3.56 -29.82
CA SER A 754 -15.06 2.67 -30.64
C SER A 754 -13.99 1.95 -29.81
N ALA A 755 -13.49 0.82 -30.31
CA ALA A 755 -12.39 0.08 -29.68
C ALA A 755 -11.13 0.96 -29.51
N ALA A 756 -10.83 1.82 -30.50
CA ALA A 756 -9.71 2.76 -30.41
C ALA A 756 -9.91 3.80 -29.29
N GLN A 757 -11.14 4.31 -29.12
CA GLN A 757 -11.46 5.21 -28.02
C GLN A 757 -11.37 4.47 -26.67
N ALA A 758 -11.85 3.23 -26.57
CA ALA A 758 -11.73 2.45 -25.35
C ALA A 758 -10.26 2.18 -24.99
N THR A 759 -9.40 1.84 -25.95
CA THR A 759 -7.95 1.66 -25.74
C THR A 759 -7.28 2.95 -25.27
N ALA A 760 -7.64 4.11 -25.83
CA ALA A 760 -7.08 5.39 -25.42
C ALA A 760 -7.50 5.81 -24.01
N ARG A 761 -8.73 5.43 -23.59
CA ARG A 761 -9.32 5.79 -22.30
C ARG A 761 -9.08 4.76 -21.19
N VAL A 762 -8.80 3.51 -21.53
CA VAL A 762 -8.43 2.45 -20.58
C VAL A 762 -6.97 2.09 -20.83
N ARG A 763 -6.10 2.72 -20.06
CA ARG A 763 -4.67 2.39 -20.03
C ARG A 763 -4.48 1.24 -19.06
N PHE A 764 -3.41 0.47 -19.26
CA PHE A 764 -2.99 -0.49 -18.26
C PHE A 764 -1.49 -0.43 -18.14
N GLU A 765 -1.03 -0.75 -16.96
CA GLU A 765 0.37 -0.91 -16.62
C GLU A 765 0.51 -2.19 -15.82
N ARG A 766 1.50 -3.02 -16.15
CA ARG A 766 1.82 -4.21 -15.37
C ARG A 766 3.13 -3.95 -14.66
N LEU A 767 3.09 -4.03 -13.34
CA LEU A 767 4.28 -3.81 -12.51
C LEU A 767 5.33 -4.90 -12.76
N LEU A 768 4.89 -6.15 -12.90
CA LEU A 768 5.78 -7.29 -13.09
C LEU A 768 5.10 -8.36 -13.96
N ALA A 769 5.78 -8.82 -15.02
CA ALA A 769 5.25 -9.83 -15.96
C ALA A 769 5.54 -11.27 -15.51
N THR A 770 6.73 -11.49 -14.94
CA THR A 770 7.30 -12.77 -14.50
C THR A 770 7.97 -12.58 -13.14
N GLY A 771 8.13 -13.66 -12.38
CA GLY A 771 8.75 -13.62 -11.06
C GLY A 771 7.83 -14.14 -9.97
N SER A 772 8.33 -14.11 -8.75
CA SER A 772 7.64 -14.60 -7.56
C SER A 772 6.77 -13.53 -6.90
N ARG A 773 5.94 -13.97 -5.96
CA ARG A 773 5.18 -13.10 -5.05
C ARG A 773 6.08 -12.15 -4.24
N TYR A 774 7.33 -12.54 -3.99
CA TYR A 774 8.28 -11.70 -3.27
C TYR A 774 8.78 -10.55 -4.15
N ASP A 775 9.05 -10.85 -5.43
CA ASP A 775 9.42 -9.85 -6.45
C ASP A 775 8.25 -8.89 -6.69
N MET A 776 7.03 -9.40 -6.73
CA MET A 776 5.82 -8.57 -6.83
C MET A 776 5.67 -7.61 -5.64
N ALA A 777 5.90 -8.08 -4.40
CA ALA A 777 5.85 -7.23 -3.21
C ALA A 777 6.97 -6.17 -3.22
N ALA A 778 8.18 -6.54 -3.63
CA ALA A 778 9.30 -5.62 -3.82
C ALA A 778 9.00 -4.55 -4.89
N ALA A 779 8.45 -4.95 -6.04
CA ALA A 779 8.06 -4.03 -7.10
C ALA A 779 6.96 -3.06 -6.67
N ILE A 780 6.00 -3.51 -5.85
CA ILE A 780 5.00 -2.60 -5.24
C ILE A 780 5.69 -1.60 -4.33
N ALA A 781 6.58 -2.05 -3.42
CA ALA A 781 7.29 -1.15 -2.52
C ALA A 781 8.11 -0.10 -3.30
N ALA A 782 8.79 -0.52 -4.36
CA ALA A 782 9.56 0.39 -5.21
C ALA A 782 8.67 1.41 -5.93
N ARG A 783 7.52 0.95 -6.45
CA ARG A 783 6.52 1.84 -7.04
C ARG A 783 5.93 2.82 -6.02
N MET A 784 5.72 2.42 -4.76
CA MET A 784 5.27 3.32 -3.69
C MET A 784 6.29 4.43 -3.43
N VAL A 785 7.58 4.08 -3.36
CA VAL A 785 8.67 5.05 -3.21
C VAL A 785 8.75 5.99 -4.41
N GLN A 786 8.55 5.49 -5.63
CA GLN A 786 8.50 6.34 -6.82
C GLN A 786 7.39 7.38 -6.76
N MET A 787 6.20 6.97 -6.35
CA MET A 787 5.01 7.83 -6.40
C MET A 787 4.98 8.83 -5.24
N ARG A 788 5.55 8.48 -4.07
CA ARG A 788 5.34 9.21 -2.82
C ARG A 788 6.62 9.46 -2.01
N GLY A 789 7.78 9.08 -2.53
CA GLY A 789 9.09 9.35 -1.94
C GLY A 789 9.26 8.74 -0.55
N SER A 790 9.82 9.54 0.36
CA SER A 790 10.09 9.12 1.75
C SER A 790 8.84 8.87 2.59
N GLU A 791 7.65 9.31 2.16
CA GLU A 791 6.39 8.95 2.83
C GLU A 791 6.22 7.42 2.86
N ALA A 792 6.67 6.71 1.82
CA ALA A 792 6.57 5.26 1.71
C ALA A 792 7.65 4.49 2.51
N THR A 793 8.67 5.16 3.06
CA THR A 793 9.81 4.47 3.72
C THR A 793 9.82 4.57 5.24
N ALA A 794 8.84 5.28 5.82
CA ALA A 794 8.76 5.54 7.26
C ALA A 794 8.67 4.25 8.11
N SER A 795 7.98 3.23 7.61
CA SER A 795 7.90 1.90 8.21
C SER A 795 7.57 0.83 7.18
N VAL A 796 7.82 -0.43 7.51
CA VAL A 796 7.54 -1.59 6.62
C VAL A 796 6.93 -2.73 7.42
N MET A 797 5.94 -3.39 6.80
CA MET A 797 5.25 -4.55 7.34
C MET A 797 5.77 -5.82 6.67
N LEU A 798 6.13 -6.82 7.46
CA LEU A 798 6.65 -8.11 7.01
C LEU A 798 5.67 -9.21 7.40
N ALA A 799 5.29 -10.06 6.47
CA ALA A 799 4.39 -11.18 6.72
C ALA A 799 4.71 -12.39 5.84
N ASN A 800 4.21 -13.56 6.21
CA ASN A 800 4.41 -14.76 5.41
C ASN A 800 3.54 -14.74 4.14
N GLY A 801 4.17 -14.87 2.98
CA GLY A 801 3.51 -14.97 1.68
C GLY A 801 3.62 -16.33 1.00
N ALA A 802 4.28 -17.30 1.63
CA ALA A 802 4.54 -18.62 1.03
C ALA A 802 3.31 -19.52 1.06
N GLU A 803 2.59 -19.55 2.18
CA GLU A 803 1.54 -20.53 2.47
C GLU A 803 0.16 -19.88 2.65
N ALA A 804 -0.85 -20.39 1.93
CA ALA A 804 -2.21 -19.84 1.97
C ALA A 804 -2.84 -19.81 3.37
N ALA A 805 -2.47 -20.76 4.24
CA ALA A 805 -2.92 -20.80 5.64
C ALA A 805 -2.45 -19.58 6.47
N ARG A 806 -1.38 -18.91 6.03
CA ARG A 806 -0.71 -17.79 6.72
C ARG A 806 -1.01 -16.42 6.10
N PHE A 807 -1.74 -16.36 4.98
CA PHE A 807 -2.06 -15.10 4.30
C PHE A 807 -2.83 -14.11 5.19
N TYR A 808 -3.57 -14.58 6.18
CA TYR A 808 -4.27 -13.71 7.12
C TYR A 808 -3.32 -12.81 7.94
N ASP A 809 -2.06 -13.21 8.14
CA ASP A 809 -1.07 -12.35 8.79
C ASP A 809 -0.75 -11.12 7.90
N ALA A 810 -0.62 -11.33 6.59
CA ALA A 810 -0.43 -10.24 5.61
C ALA A 810 -1.70 -9.41 5.43
N LEU A 811 -2.88 -10.03 5.43
CA LEU A 811 -4.17 -9.33 5.33
C LEU A 811 -4.47 -8.45 6.55
N ALA A 812 -3.99 -8.84 7.74
CA ALA A 812 -4.19 -8.06 8.96
C ALA A 812 -3.48 -6.70 8.90
N VAL A 813 -2.36 -6.59 8.17
CA VAL A 813 -1.60 -5.33 8.00
C VAL A 813 -2.06 -4.52 6.78
N THR A 814 -2.98 -5.03 5.97
CA THR A 814 -3.55 -4.32 4.81
C THR A 814 -4.09 -2.93 5.17
N PRO A 815 -4.87 -2.73 6.26
CA PRO A 815 -5.36 -1.40 6.60
C PRO A 815 -4.24 -0.43 6.97
N ILE A 816 -3.18 -0.90 7.63
CA ILE A 816 -2.02 -0.07 7.96
C ILE A 816 -1.36 0.42 6.67
N SER A 817 -1.08 -0.49 5.74
CA SER A 817 -0.47 -0.14 4.45
C SER A 817 -1.33 0.83 3.63
N ALA A 818 -2.65 0.58 3.58
CA ALA A 818 -3.59 1.45 2.87
C ALA A 818 -3.72 2.85 3.50
N ARG A 819 -3.49 2.99 4.81
CA ARG A 819 -3.58 4.27 5.52
C ARG A 819 -2.28 5.05 5.53
N THR A 820 -1.19 4.39 5.93
CA THR A 820 0.09 5.03 6.26
C THR A 820 1.08 5.00 5.11
N GLY A 821 0.84 4.17 4.09
CA GLY A 821 1.81 3.94 3.03
C GLY A 821 2.96 3.03 3.44
N ALA A 822 2.86 2.31 4.57
CA ALA A 822 3.84 1.30 4.94
C ALA A 822 3.79 0.12 3.94
N PRO A 823 4.85 -0.20 3.20
CA PRO A 823 4.84 -1.31 2.25
C PRO A 823 4.69 -2.65 2.98
N VAL A 824 4.03 -3.60 2.33
CA VAL A 824 3.95 -4.99 2.81
C VAL A 824 4.93 -5.82 2.00
N LEU A 825 5.99 -6.29 2.64
CA LEU A 825 6.95 -7.22 2.05
C LEU A 825 6.69 -8.63 2.56
N LEU A 826 6.94 -9.61 1.69
CA LEU A 826 6.62 -11.01 1.96
C LEU A 826 7.88 -11.80 2.32
N VAL A 827 7.75 -12.75 3.24
CA VAL A 827 8.81 -13.70 3.60
C VAL A 827 8.25 -15.13 3.65
N SER A 828 9.13 -16.12 3.84
CA SER A 828 8.71 -17.46 4.26
C SER A 828 8.92 -17.62 5.78
N ALA A 829 8.57 -18.77 6.35
CA ALA A 829 8.80 -19.00 7.77
C ALA A 829 10.27 -18.99 8.16
N ASN A 830 11.12 -19.57 7.32
CA ASN A 830 12.51 -19.85 7.68
C ASN A 830 13.51 -19.24 6.70
N SER A 831 13.05 -18.55 5.66
CA SER A 831 13.90 -17.91 4.66
C SER A 831 13.37 -16.54 4.26
N VAL A 832 14.27 -15.73 3.70
CA VAL A 832 14.01 -14.39 3.16
C VAL A 832 14.55 -14.38 1.74
N SER A 833 13.74 -13.95 0.77
CA SER A 833 14.18 -13.81 -0.62
C SER A 833 15.14 -12.63 -0.78
N ALA A 834 16.00 -12.68 -1.81
CA ALA A 834 16.85 -11.55 -2.19
C ALA A 834 16.02 -10.29 -2.45
N ALA A 835 14.94 -10.39 -3.24
CA ALA A 835 14.04 -9.27 -3.51
C ALA A 835 13.49 -8.56 -2.27
N THR A 836 13.24 -9.29 -1.18
CA THR A 836 12.78 -8.68 0.08
C THR A 836 13.92 -7.92 0.78
N VAL A 837 15.14 -8.46 0.74
CA VAL A 837 16.32 -7.78 1.27
C VAL A 837 16.61 -6.53 0.45
N ASP A 838 16.62 -6.65 -0.88
CA ASP A 838 16.90 -5.55 -1.81
C ASP A 838 15.87 -4.43 -1.67
N ALA A 839 14.58 -4.75 -1.51
CA ALA A 839 13.53 -3.76 -1.26
C ALA A 839 13.75 -3.02 0.07
N LEU A 840 14.17 -3.72 1.13
CA LEU A 840 14.46 -3.09 2.43
C LEU A 840 15.69 -2.17 2.36
N GLU A 841 16.70 -2.56 1.58
CA GLU A 841 17.90 -1.75 1.33
C GLU A 841 17.58 -0.52 0.48
N MET A 842 16.81 -0.68 -0.60
CA MET A 842 16.31 0.40 -1.45
C MET A 842 15.52 1.45 -0.66
N MET A 843 14.65 1.00 0.26
CA MET A 843 13.87 1.92 1.10
C MET A 843 14.70 2.57 2.21
N GLY A 844 15.85 1.97 2.58
CA GLY A 844 16.66 2.42 3.71
C GLY A 844 15.94 2.37 5.06
N THR A 845 14.84 1.62 5.19
CA THR A 845 14.00 1.61 6.39
C THR A 845 14.77 1.06 7.59
N PRO A 846 14.96 1.84 8.68
CA PRO A 846 15.71 1.39 9.85
C PRO A 846 15.08 0.15 10.47
N GLY A 847 15.89 -0.75 11.03
CA GLY A 847 15.41 -1.96 11.72
C GLY A 847 14.31 -1.70 12.76
N SER A 848 14.44 -0.58 13.50
CA SER A 848 13.45 -0.13 14.50
C SER A 848 12.06 0.17 13.94
N SER A 849 11.95 0.43 12.63
CA SER A 849 10.71 0.73 11.92
C SER A 849 10.21 -0.43 11.05
N ARG A 850 10.75 -1.64 11.26
CA ARG A 850 10.30 -2.88 10.62
C ARG A 850 9.41 -3.64 11.58
N TYR A 851 8.28 -4.14 11.09
CA TYR A 851 7.28 -4.86 11.89
C TYR A 851 6.95 -6.20 11.26
N VAL A 852 6.69 -7.21 12.09
CA VAL A 852 6.33 -8.56 11.62
C VAL A 852 4.93 -8.91 12.10
N ALA A 853 4.05 -9.31 11.18
CA ALA A 853 2.78 -9.94 11.48
C ALA A 853 2.91 -11.47 11.42
N GLY A 854 2.39 -12.14 12.44
CA GLY A 854 2.39 -13.61 12.54
C GLY A 854 3.34 -14.15 13.61
N GLY A 855 3.01 -15.35 14.11
CA GLY A 855 3.78 -16.03 15.15
C GLY A 855 5.12 -16.61 14.65
N PRO A 856 5.93 -17.21 15.54
CA PRO A 856 7.21 -17.82 15.17
C PRO A 856 7.12 -18.91 14.10
N ALA A 857 5.97 -19.59 13.99
CA ALA A 857 5.72 -20.57 12.93
C ALA A 857 5.46 -19.92 11.55
N SER A 858 4.92 -18.69 11.53
CA SER A 858 4.72 -17.92 10.29
C SER A 858 6.00 -17.21 9.85
N VAL A 859 6.74 -16.64 10.80
CA VAL A 859 8.01 -15.93 10.59
C VAL A 859 8.93 -16.22 11.76
N SER A 860 9.99 -17.00 11.56
CA SER A 860 10.89 -17.44 12.63
C SER A 860 11.69 -16.29 13.26
N ALA A 861 12.25 -16.53 14.44
CA ALA A 861 13.17 -15.59 15.07
C ALA A 861 14.46 -15.40 14.25
N ALA A 862 14.88 -16.41 13.48
CA ALA A 862 16.02 -16.33 12.58
C ALA A 862 15.76 -15.33 11.44
N VAL A 863 14.57 -15.39 10.81
CA VAL A 863 14.15 -14.42 9.79
C VAL A 863 14.10 -13.00 10.36
N MET A 864 13.50 -12.79 11.54
CA MET A 864 13.50 -11.47 12.19
C MET A 864 14.92 -10.94 12.42
N LYS A 865 15.82 -11.79 12.91
CA LYS A 865 17.21 -11.42 13.16
C LYS A 865 17.93 -11.04 11.86
N ARG A 866 17.74 -11.80 10.78
CA ARG A 866 18.31 -11.51 9.45
C ARG A 866 17.81 -10.17 8.92
N LEU A 867 16.54 -9.85 9.17
CA LEU A 867 15.92 -8.60 8.74
C LEU A 867 16.07 -7.46 9.74
N SER A 868 16.89 -7.61 10.79
CA SER A 868 17.11 -6.60 11.84
C SER A 868 15.80 -6.10 12.48
N VAL A 869 14.79 -6.96 12.59
CA VAL A 869 13.50 -6.64 13.22
C VAL A 869 13.61 -6.84 14.74
N PRO A 870 13.36 -5.82 15.57
CA PRO A 870 13.33 -5.97 17.03
C PRO A 870 12.27 -6.98 17.47
N ALA A 871 12.56 -7.76 18.50
CA ALA A 871 11.60 -8.73 19.04
C ALA A 871 10.27 -8.09 19.49
N GLY A 872 10.31 -6.84 19.97
CA GLY A 872 9.12 -6.06 20.36
C GLY A 872 8.23 -5.60 19.20
N ASN A 873 8.69 -5.71 17.95
CA ASN A 873 7.94 -5.31 16.76
C ASN A 873 7.16 -6.49 16.11
N ARG A 874 7.01 -7.61 16.83
CA ARG A 874 6.16 -8.73 16.39
C ARG A 874 4.72 -8.53 16.87
N MET A 875 3.78 -8.61 15.93
CA MET A 875 2.33 -8.62 16.16
C MET A 875 1.79 -10.02 15.86
N SER A 876 1.40 -10.78 16.88
CA SER A 876 1.01 -12.18 16.70
C SER A 876 0.08 -12.70 17.79
N GLY A 877 -0.75 -13.69 17.44
CA GLY A 877 -1.49 -14.51 18.39
C GLY A 877 -1.44 -16.01 18.03
N PRO A 878 -2.12 -16.87 18.81
CA PRO A 878 -2.16 -18.32 18.57
C PRO A 878 -2.91 -18.72 17.29
N ASP A 879 -3.74 -17.83 16.75
CA ASP A 879 -4.50 -18.03 15.51
C ASP A 879 -4.64 -16.72 14.73
N ARG A 880 -5.21 -16.80 13.51
CA ARG A 880 -5.41 -15.64 12.63
C ARG A 880 -6.27 -14.53 13.25
N TYR A 881 -7.22 -14.90 14.11
CA TYR A 881 -8.13 -13.95 14.74
C TYR A 881 -7.40 -13.13 15.80
N SER A 882 -6.60 -13.81 16.62
CA SER A 882 -5.76 -13.22 17.65
C SER A 882 -4.62 -12.40 17.07
N THR A 883 -4.03 -12.82 15.93
CA THR A 883 -3.05 -12.00 15.21
C THR A 883 -3.69 -10.71 14.67
N ALA A 884 -4.88 -10.78 14.07
CA ALA A 884 -5.57 -9.56 13.61
C ALA A 884 -5.85 -8.58 14.75
N VAL A 885 -6.28 -9.07 15.91
CA VAL A 885 -6.44 -8.24 17.12
C VAL A 885 -5.11 -7.65 17.60
N ALA A 886 -4.01 -8.42 17.57
CA ALA A 886 -2.68 -7.92 17.94
C ALA A 886 -2.20 -6.81 16.99
N VAL A 887 -2.44 -6.96 15.69
CA VAL A 887 -2.13 -5.93 14.68
C VAL A 887 -2.99 -4.69 14.88
N ALA A 888 -4.31 -4.85 15.11
CA ALA A 888 -5.22 -3.74 15.39
C ALA A 888 -4.79 -2.95 16.64
N ASN A 889 -4.51 -3.63 17.75
CA ASN A 889 -4.04 -3.00 18.99
C ASN A 889 -2.71 -2.26 18.80
N ARG A 890 -1.77 -2.84 18.03
CA ARG A 890 -0.50 -2.17 17.73
C ARG A 890 -0.74 -0.92 16.90
N ALA A 891 -1.55 -1.00 15.85
CA ALA A 891 -1.84 0.13 14.98
C ALA A 891 -2.52 1.29 15.74
N ILE A 892 -3.44 0.98 16.66
CA ILE A 892 -4.10 1.96 17.54
C ILE A 892 -3.08 2.59 18.51
N GLY A 893 -2.25 1.76 19.15
CA GLY A 893 -1.25 2.25 20.11
C GLY A 893 -0.18 3.15 19.48
N GLU A 894 0.15 2.95 18.21
CA GLU A 894 1.07 3.77 17.43
C GLU A 894 0.39 4.99 16.76
N GLY A 895 -0.94 5.09 16.85
CA GLY A 895 -1.72 6.15 16.18
C GLY A 895 -1.78 6.03 14.66
N TRP A 896 -1.48 4.85 14.09
CA TRP A 896 -1.59 4.60 12.65
C TRP A 896 -3.03 4.42 12.19
N LEU A 897 -3.84 3.80 13.05
CA LEU A 897 -5.27 3.52 12.86
C LEU A 897 -6.02 3.83 14.16
N ASP A 898 -7.34 3.84 14.12
CA ASP A 898 -8.19 3.95 15.29
C ASP A 898 -9.29 2.86 15.30
N ALA A 899 -10.04 2.79 16.41
CA ALA A 899 -11.14 1.84 16.57
C ALA A 899 -12.51 2.38 16.12
N ARG A 900 -12.58 3.60 15.55
CA ARG A 900 -13.85 4.22 15.14
C ARG A 900 -14.47 3.48 13.97
N ASN A 901 -13.63 2.97 13.08
CA ASN A 901 -14.04 2.17 11.93
C ASN A 901 -13.50 0.75 12.06
N ILE A 902 -14.39 -0.25 12.08
CA ILE A 902 -14.01 -1.66 12.16
C ILE A 902 -14.54 -2.42 10.95
N GLY A 903 -13.63 -3.07 10.22
CA GLY A 903 -13.94 -4.00 9.14
C GLY A 903 -13.90 -5.44 9.65
N ILE A 904 -14.86 -6.26 9.27
CA ILE A 904 -14.90 -7.69 9.62
C ILE A 904 -15.03 -8.52 8.34
N ALA A 905 -14.12 -9.48 8.16
CA ALA A 905 -14.14 -10.39 7.02
C ALA A 905 -13.86 -11.84 7.45
N ALA A 906 -14.36 -12.80 6.67
CA ALA A 906 -14.13 -14.23 6.93
C ALA A 906 -13.30 -14.95 5.85
N ARG A 907 -13.17 -14.35 4.66
CA ARG A 907 -12.47 -14.94 3.51
C ARG A 907 -11.41 -14.00 2.97
N VAL A 908 -10.37 -14.58 2.36
CA VAL A 908 -9.21 -13.84 1.82
C VAL A 908 -9.60 -12.73 0.84
N PRO A 909 -10.44 -12.95 -0.20
CA PRO A 909 -10.75 -11.88 -1.16
C PRO A 909 -11.54 -10.71 -0.53
N ASP A 910 -12.42 -11.03 0.42
CA ASP A 910 -13.24 -10.04 1.14
C ASP A 910 -12.35 -9.23 2.11
N ALA A 911 -11.41 -9.89 2.79
CA ALA A 911 -10.44 -9.26 3.68
C ALA A 911 -9.43 -8.38 2.93
N LEU A 912 -9.01 -8.82 1.74
CA LEU A 912 -8.07 -8.09 0.89
C LEU A 912 -8.66 -6.74 0.45
N THR A 913 -9.86 -6.76 -0.12
CA THR A 913 -10.51 -5.54 -0.63
C THR A 913 -11.12 -4.71 0.49
N GLY A 914 -11.73 -5.36 1.48
CA GLY A 914 -12.27 -4.69 2.67
C GLY A 914 -11.20 -4.08 3.56
N GLY A 915 -10.00 -4.67 3.63
CA GLY A 915 -8.86 -4.12 4.36
C GLY A 915 -8.36 -2.81 3.76
N VAL A 916 -8.32 -2.69 2.43
CA VAL A 916 -7.98 -1.43 1.74
C VAL A 916 -9.03 -0.35 2.04
N SER A 917 -10.32 -0.69 1.94
CA SER A 917 -11.44 0.20 2.22
C SER A 917 -11.41 0.73 3.66
N ILE A 918 -11.39 -0.18 4.64
CA ILE A 918 -11.41 0.24 6.06
C ILE A 918 -10.12 0.96 6.46
N GLY A 919 -8.98 0.60 5.88
CA GLY A 919 -7.71 1.31 6.08
C GLY A 919 -7.75 2.73 5.54
N GLY A 920 -8.37 2.95 4.38
CA GLY A 920 -8.63 4.30 3.86
C GLY A 920 -9.35 5.18 4.89
N ASP A 921 -10.38 4.61 5.51
CA ASP A 921 -11.17 5.23 6.58
C ASP A 921 -10.44 5.34 7.94
N GLY A 922 -9.16 4.93 8.01
CA GLY A 922 -8.34 4.95 9.23
C GLY A 922 -8.67 3.84 10.23
N GLY A 923 -9.47 2.86 9.83
CA GLY A 923 -9.96 1.79 10.69
C GLY A 923 -9.16 0.49 10.63
N VAL A 924 -9.49 -0.42 11.53
CA VAL A 924 -8.85 -1.75 11.66
C VAL A 924 -9.67 -2.85 10.99
N VAL A 925 -9.01 -3.93 10.55
CA VAL A 925 -9.67 -5.13 10.06
C VAL A 925 -9.52 -6.27 11.06
N LEU A 926 -10.62 -6.98 11.33
CA LEU A 926 -10.69 -8.16 12.17
C LEU A 926 -11.24 -9.34 11.36
N PHE A 927 -10.95 -10.56 11.83
CA PHE A 927 -11.39 -11.76 11.15
C PHE A 927 -12.38 -12.58 11.97
N THR A 928 -13.27 -13.30 11.29
CA THR A 928 -14.20 -14.23 11.93
C THR A 928 -14.25 -15.55 11.18
N ASP A 929 -14.75 -16.61 11.83
CA ASP A 929 -15.24 -17.77 11.09
C ASP A 929 -16.58 -17.43 10.42
N SER A 930 -16.90 -18.16 9.35
CA SER A 930 -18.14 -17.97 8.58
C SER A 930 -19.42 -18.26 9.37
N ARG A 931 -19.35 -19.13 10.38
CA ARG A 931 -20.50 -19.64 11.15
C ARG A 931 -20.43 -19.31 12.64
N SER A 932 -19.30 -18.85 13.14
CA SER A 932 -19.15 -18.42 14.53
C SER A 932 -18.30 -17.17 14.63
N LEU A 933 -18.76 -16.17 15.39
CA LEU A 933 -17.91 -15.06 15.80
C LEU A 933 -16.75 -15.60 16.64
N SER A 934 -15.51 -15.24 16.29
CA SER A 934 -14.33 -15.67 17.02
C SER A 934 -14.29 -14.98 18.40
N ALA A 935 -13.85 -15.69 19.44
CA ALA A 935 -13.75 -15.13 20.77
C ALA A 935 -12.81 -13.89 20.85
N PRO A 936 -11.63 -13.88 20.18
CA PRO A 936 -10.77 -12.68 20.14
C PRO A 936 -11.46 -11.47 19.51
N THR A 937 -12.21 -11.65 18.41
CA THR A 937 -12.92 -10.57 17.75
C THR A 937 -14.10 -10.07 18.59
N ALA A 938 -14.89 -10.96 19.18
CA ALA A 938 -15.96 -10.57 20.10
C ALA A 938 -15.44 -9.77 21.29
N ALA A 939 -14.30 -10.19 21.87
CA ALA A 939 -13.66 -9.49 22.97
C ALA A 939 -13.15 -8.10 22.55
N PHE A 940 -12.53 -7.99 21.38
CA PHE A 940 -12.08 -6.70 20.85
C PHE A 940 -13.28 -5.74 20.64
N LEU A 941 -14.33 -6.20 19.97
CA LEU A 941 -15.55 -5.40 19.75
C LEU A 941 -16.15 -4.92 21.07
N GLY A 942 -16.29 -5.79 22.06
CA GLY A 942 -16.81 -5.41 23.37
C GLY A 942 -15.92 -4.43 24.14
N SER A 943 -14.59 -4.48 23.95
CA SER A 943 -13.65 -3.56 24.59
C SER A 943 -13.49 -2.21 23.89
N ALA A 944 -13.58 -2.21 22.56
CA ALA A 944 -13.43 -1.02 21.72
C ALA A 944 -14.76 -0.30 21.52
N TYR A 945 -15.86 -0.91 21.96
CA TYR A 945 -17.24 -0.50 21.77
C TYR A 945 -17.48 1.02 21.96
N ASP A 946 -16.90 1.65 22.99
CA ASP A 946 -17.16 3.06 23.30
C ASP A 946 -16.53 4.02 22.27
N ASP A 947 -15.58 3.51 21.47
CA ASP A 947 -14.88 4.26 20.43
C ASP A 947 -15.47 3.99 19.02
N VAL A 948 -16.30 2.96 18.84
CA VAL A 948 -16.79 2.55 17.51
C VAL A 948 -17.84 3.54 16.99
N GLU A 949 -17.58 4.12 15.82
CA GLU A 949 -18.55 4.93 15.07
C GLU A 949 -19.26 4.10 13.98
N ARG A 950 -18.57 3.10 13.41
CA ARG A 950 -19.11 2.23 12.35
C ARG A 950 -18.42 0.87 12.31
N CYS A 951 -19.22 -0.18 12.10
CA CYS A 951 -18.73 -1.51 11.77
C CYS A 951 -19.22 -1.96 10.39
N VAL A 952 -18.33 -2.54 9.59
CA VAL A 952 -18.62 -3.03 8.23
C VAL A 952 -18.25 -4.51 8.12
N VAL A 953 -19.23 -5.33 7.76
CA VAL A 953 -19.02 -6.74 7.43
C VAL A 953 -18.81 -6.88 5.92
N PHE A 954 -17.62 -7.32 5.52
CA PHE A 954 -17.26 -7.57 4.13
C PHE A 954 -17.55 -9.02 3.76
N GLY A 955 -18.34 -9.20 2.70
CA GLY A 955 -18.71 -10.50 2.16
C GLY A 955 -20.20 -10.83 2.30
N GLY A 956 -20.67 -11.69 1.40
CA GLY A 956 -22.04 -12.19 1.40
C GLY A 956 -22.36 -13.09 2.59
N THR A 957 -23.62 -13.53 2.69
CA THR A 957 -24.11 -14.41 3.77
C THR A 957 -23.43 -15.79 3.78
N SER A 958 -22.82 -16.21 2.67
CA SER A 958 -22.02 -17.44 2.61
C SER A 958 -20.60 -17.26 3.16
N SER A 959 -20.09 -16.02 3.22
CA SER A 959 -18.80 -15.67 3.84
C SER A 959 -18.99 -15.40 5.33
N VAL A 960 -19.95 -14.55 5.69
CA VAL A 960 -20.31 -14.26 7.09
C VAL A 960 -21.81 -14.48 7.25
N SER A 961 -22.18 -15.56 7.94
CA SER A 961 -23.59 -15.95 8.10
C SER A 961 -24.43 -14.87 8.80
N PRO A 962 -25.77 -14.86 8.62
CA PRO A 962 -26.66 -13.99 9.36
C PRO A 962 -26.48 -14.12 10.89
N ALA A 963 -26.29 -15.34 11.39
CA ALA A 963 -26.07 -15.56 12.83
C ALA A 963 -24.79 -14.88 13.35
N VAL A 964 -23.70 -14.90 12.57
CA VAL A 964 -22.46 -14.19 12.94
C VAL A 964 -22.65 -12.68 12.86
N PHE A 965 -23.43 -12.19 11.88
CA PHE A 965 -23.77 -10.77 11.80
C PHE A 965 -24.55 -10.31 13.03
N ASP A 966 -25.54 -11.08 13.47
CA ASP A 966 -26.31 -10.78 14.69
C ASP A 966 -25.42 -10.85 15.95
N GLN A 967 -24.42 -11.75 15.99
CA GLN A 967 -23.42 -11.79 17.06
C GLN A 967 -22.52 -10.55 17.07
N ILE A 968 -22.14 -10.03 15.90
CA ILE A 968 -21.37 -8.78 15.76
C ILE A 968 -22.19 -7.59 16.27
N VAL A 969 -23.47 -7.51 15.86
CA VAL A 969 -24.41 -6.48 16.36
C VAL A 969 -24.53 -6.58 17.87
N SER A 970 -24.76 -7.78 18.40
CA SER A 970 -24.90 -7.99 19.85
C SER A 970 -23.62 -7.68 20.65
N ALA A 971 -22.44 -7.83 20.04
CA ALA A 971 -21.18 -7.43 20.66
C ALA A 971 -20.99 -5.91 20.67
N LEU A 972 -21.78 -5.18 19.88
CA LEU A 972 -21.79 -3.74 19.71
C LEU A 972 -23.05 -3.04 20.26
N ASP A 973 -23.90 -3.76 21.02
CA ASP A 973 -25.07 -3.24 21.76
C ASP A 973 -24.78 -3.22 23.27
#